data_AF-A0A7M2WYW2-F1
#
_entry.id   AF-A0A7M2WYW2-F1
#
_cell.length_a   1.000
_cell.length_b   1.000
_cell.length_c   1.000
_cell.angle_alpha   90.00
_cell.angle_beta   90.00
_cell.angle_gamma   90.00
#
_symmetry.space_group_name_H-M   'P 1'
#
loop_
_entity.id
_entity.type
_entity.pdbx_description
1 polymer ?
#
loop_
_entity_poly.entity_id
_entity_poly.type
_entity_poly.pdbx_seq_one_letter_code
_entity_poly.pdbx_strand_id
1 'polypeptide(L)'
;MRESSLQLLALAAILALPFSALAAGKRAMPDFTRGDAIPAEAKHDWNLGPTGLREWMFCDKMATSDARQISVTKVERGSPADGVLAVGDVLLGVGGKLFWHDPRIELGRAITAAESAAGGGKLTMSGWRSGRTEEVVVKLPVQGSYSATAPFECEKSRRILKQGCMALAKRMEVPSEHEDPIVRSLNALALLASGDATYLPLVKREAEWASGFSADSMQTWHYGYVMIMLSEYVIATGDQSAMPGLRRLAMEAAKGQSAVGSWGHGFARPDGRLGGYGMMNSPGVPLTIGLVLARQAGVKDAAVEGAIERSAKVLRFFIGKGAIPYGDHHPWIENHDDNGKCGMAAVLFNLLGEAKGAEFFSRMSVASHGSERDTGHTGNFFNMLWAMPGVAQSGPNATGAWMNEFGGWAYDLSRRWDGAFAHQGPPEPENDSYEGWDCTGAFLLAYAMPLKKVCLTGKRPGMVPRLDATAAQALASDGRGWTAKDKHNAYNKFSDKQLLERLGSWSPVVRERAAMALGRRKDAPVSALVSLLDAPSLEARYGACQAIAQLRTRGAPAMEPLRRLLAEPDLWLRIKAAEALAAIGAPAMPAVPQLLELLAQIDPHTDPRGMQQRYLSFALFDEQDGMLGRSLDGVDRMALYKAVRVGLKSQDGRARGSIGSIFRNLSARDIKPLLPAIHQAVIEPAPSGEMFADSIRVEGLRLLADHGIEEGLTACVQYTRDQNPWESQVRTPELMKILLTYGTHAKAVIPELLKIADYFEKDEKDFPPELMALKAKSVRETILAIQATAATPKLTRLK
;
A
#
# COMPACT_ATOMS: atom_id res chain seq x y z
N MET A 1 -12.15 -18.98 -23.49
CA MET A 1 -10.87 -18.54 -24.08
C MET A 1 -10.08 -17.91 -22.94
N ARG A 2 -9.32 -18.60 -22.08
CA ARG A 2 -8.25 -19.61 -22.27
C ARG A 2 -7.19 -19.14 -23.27
N GLU A 3 -6.45 -18.10 -22.88
CA GLU A 3 -5.05 -17.78 -23.22
C GLU A 3 -4.79 -16.27 -22.98
N SER A 4 -4.50 -15.86 -21.74
CA SER A 4 -3.88 -14.53 -21.46
C SER A 4 -3.44 -14.32 -19.99
N SER A 5 -3.16 -15.38 -19.21
CA SER A 5 -2.96 -15.26 -17.75
C SER A 5 -1.51 -15.49 -17.27
N LEU A 6 -0.50 -15.38 -18.15
CA LEU A 6 0.86 -15.86 -17.84
C LEU A 6 2.01 -14.87 -18.08
N GLN A 7 1.73 -13.58 -18.27
CA GLN A 7 2.77 -12.55 -18.43
C GLN A 7 2.62 -11.40 -17.43
N LEU A 8 2.78 -11.71 -16.14
CA LEU A 8 3.03 -10.71 -15.09
C LEU A 8 3.72 -11.38 -13.89
N LEU A 9 4.85 -12.02 -14.17
CA LEU A 9 5.71 -12.64 -13.17
C LEU A 9 7.18 -12.36 -13.53
N ALA A 10 7.64 -11.14 -13.23
CA ALA A 10 9.07 -10.84 -13.19
C ALA A 10 9.35 -9.59 -12.34
N LEU A 11 10.37 -9.71 -11.47
CA LEU A 11 10.98 -8.74 -10.55
C LEU A 11 10.21 -8.37 -9.26
N ALA A 12 10.45 -9.17 -8.21
CA ALA A 12 10.29 -8.74 -6.82
C ALA A 12 11.58 -8.99 -6.03
N ALA A 13 12.55 -8.10 -6.22
CA ALA A 13 13.63 -7.85 -5.27
C ALA A 13 13.78 -6.33 -5.13
N ILE A 14 12.88 -5.72 -4.37
CA ILE A 14 13.03 -4.33 -3.95
C ILE A 14 12.89 -4.34 -2.43
N LEU A 15 14.06 -4.39 -1.77
CA LEU A 15 14.37 -3.63 -0.55
C LEU A 15 13.62 -2.29 -0.56
N ALA A 16 13.49 -1.59 0.56
CA ALA A 16 13.17 -0.16 0.53
C ALA A 16 14.29 0.65 -0.17
N LEU A 17 14.55 0.37 -1.45
CA LEU A 17 15.33 1.17 -2.35
C LEU A 17 14.41 2.33 -2.72
N PRO A 18 14.92 3.57 -2.73
CA PRO A 18 14.23 4.62 -3.45
C PRO A 18 13.99 4.08 -4.84
N PHE A 19 12.78 4.28 -5.38
CA PHE A 19 12.44 4.04 -6.79
C PHE A 19 13.71 4.08 -7.61
N SER A 20 14.12 2.93 -8.16
CA SER A 20 15.26 2.89 -9.06
C SER A 20 14.90 3.82 -10.20
N ALA A 21 15.37 5.07 -10.09
CA ALA A 21 15.68 5.88 -11.22
C ALA A 21 16.77 5.10 -11.95
N LEU A 22 16.36 4.08 -12.73
CA LEU A 22 17.02 3.80 -13.98
C LEU A 22 17.30 5.16 -14.56
N ALA A 23 18.58 5.46 -14.77
CA ALA A 23 19.05 6.70 -15.31
C ALA A 23 18.48 6.85 -16.72
N ALA A 24 17.21 7.20 -16.82
CA ALA A 24 16.59 7.69 -18.02
C ALA A 24 17.27 9.01 -18.27
N GLY A 25 18.07 9.08 -19.33
CA GLY A 25 18.47 10.36 -19.89
C GLY A 25 17.24 11.25 -19.99
N LYS A 26 17.40 12.57 -19.80
CA LYS A 26 16.30 13.53 -19.91
C LYS A 26 15.48 13.21 -21.17
N ARG A 27 14.24 12.75 -21.01
CA ARG A 27 13.31 12.60 -22.13
C ARG A 27 13.14 13.97 -22.76
N ALA A 28 13.40 14.06 -24.06
CA ALA A 28 13.16 15.30 -24.79
C ALA A 28 11.65 15.58 -24.78
N MET A 29 11.28 16.79 -24.39
CA MET A 29 9.90 17.23 -24.43
C MET A 29 9.55 17.56 -25.90
N PRO A 30 8.53 16.93 -26.49
CA PRO A 30 8.16 17.19 -27.86
C PRO A 30 7.58 18.60 -28.02
N ASP A 31 7.85 19.22 -29.16
CA ASP A 31 7.19 20.43 -29.63
C ASP A 31 6.28 20.09 -30.81
N PHE A 32 5.01 19.84 -30.51
CA PHE A 32 3.98 19.48 -31.49
C PHE A 32 3.71 20.61 -32.49
N THR A 33 3.97 21.87 -32.11
CA THR A 33 3.84 23.01 -33.04
C THR A 33 4.94 23.03 -34.10
N ARG A 34 6.01 22.25 -33.90
CA ARG A 34 7.11 22.05 -34.85
C ARG A 34 7.04 20.72 -35.58
N GLY A 35 5.97 19.94 -35.35
CA GLY A 35 5.74 18.66 -36.01
C GLY A 35 6.39 17.46 -35.31
N ASP A 36 6.85 17.60 -34.07
CA ASP A 36 7.29 16.44 -33.28
C ASP A 36 6.10 15.49 -33.07
N ALA A 37 6.36 14.19 -33.05
CA ALA A 37 5.34 13.16 -32.80
C ALA A 37 5.25 12.81 -31.32
N ILE A 38 4.11 12.24 -30.90
CA ILE A 38 4.00 11.57 -29.59
C ILE A 38 5.01 10.40 -29.59
N PRO A 39 5.83 10.23 -28.53
CA PRO A 39 6.76 9.11 -28.43
C PRO A 39 6.06 7.77 -28.63
N ALA A 40 6.61 6.90 -29.47
CA ALA A 40 5.97 5.63 -29.85
C ALA A 40 5.73 4.67 -28.67
N GLU A 41 6.52 4.80 -27.61
CA GLU A 41 6.36 4.02 -26.38
C GLU A 41 5.27 4.56 -25.45
N ALA A 42 4.77 5.79 -25.68
CA ALA A 42 3.73 6.38 -24.88
C ALA A 42 2.35 5.95 -25.40
N LYS A 43 1.73 5.01 -24.68
CA LYS A 43 0.44 4.38 -25.03
C LYS A 43 -0.74 4.99 -24.29
N HIS A 44 -0.47 5.68 -23.18
CA HIS A 44 -1.49 6.25 -22.32
C HIS A 44 -1.85 7.67 -22.77
N ASP A 45 -3.15 7.93 -22.92
CA ASP A 45 -3.72 9.26 -23.09
C ASP A 45 -4.72 9.56 -21.95
N TRP A 46 -5.09 10.82 -21.77
CA TRP A 46 -5.97 11.31 -20.70
C TRP A 46 -7.31 11.75 -21.26
N ASN A 47 -8.29 11.97 -20.39
CA ASN A 47 -9.61 12.48 -20.78
C ASN A 47 -9.69 13.97 -20.38
N LEU A 48 -9.99 14.89 -21.30
CA LEU A 48 -10.20 16.31 -20.98
C LEU A 48 -11.62 16.61 -20.49
N GLY A 49 -12.05 15.90 -19.47
CA GLY A 49 -13.34 16.12 -18.84
C GLY A 49 -14.52 15.99 -19.82
N PRO A 50 -15.56 16.83 -19.67
CA PRO A 50 -16.81 16.67 -20.41
C PRO A 50 -16.73 17.22 -21.85
N THR A 51 -15.53 17.36 -22.42
CA THR A 51 -15.32 17.89 -23.77
C THR A 51 -15.52 16.84 -24.86
N GLY A 52 -15.29 15.56 -24.54
CA GLY A 52 -15.20 14.46 -25.51
C GLY A 52 -13.85 14.34 -26.22
N LEU A 53 -12.83 15.03 -25.71
CA LEU A 53 -11.45 14.90 -26.17
C LEU A 53 -10.71 13.83 -25.36
N ARG A 54 -9.82 13.12 -26.04
CA ARG A 54 -8.66 12.46 -25.42
C ARG A 54 -7.38 13.16 -25.84
N GLU A 55 -6.38 13.11 -24.98
CA GLU A 55 -5.16 13.87 -25.21
C GLU A 55 -3.90 13.24 -24.61
N TRP A 56 -2.77 13.53 -25.25
CA TRP A 56 -1.46 13.21 -24.73
C TRP A 56 -0.74 14.47 -24.27
N MET A 57 -0.05 14.39 -23.13
CA MET A 57 0.83 15.44 -22.63
C MET A 57 2.09 14.85 -22.03
N PHE A 58 3.17 15.63 -22.04
CA PHE A 58 4.46 15.18 -21.54
C PHE A 58 4.42 14.90 -20.03
N CYS A 59 4.86 13.71 -19.63
CA CYS A 59 5.07 13.36 -18.23
C CYS A 59 6.53 12.91 -17.98
N ASP A 60 7.04 13.25 -16.79
CA ASP A 60 8.35 12.83 -16.31
C ASP A 60 8.28 12.58 -14.80
N LYS A 61 8.71 11.39 -14.38
CA LYS A 61 8.70 10.96 -12.97
C LYS A 61 7.37 11.20 -12.26
N MET A 62 6.29 10.64 -12.81
CA MET A 62 4.93 10.76 -12.27
C MET A 62 4.47 12.22 -12.11
N ALA A 63 4.84 13.11 -13.04
CA ALA A 63 4.37 14.49 -13.04
C ALA A 63 4.25 15.05 -14.46
N THR A 64 3.21 15.85 -14.70
CA THR A 64 2.97 16.59 -15.95
C THR A 64 3.30 18.08 -15.81
N SER A 65 3.95 18.50 -14.72
CA SER A 65 4.29 19.90 -14.41
C SER A 65 5.18 20.60 -15.44
N ASP A 66 5.87 19.82 -16.27
CA ASP A 66 6.78 20.31 -17.30
C ASP A 66 6.06 20.46 -18.65
N ALA A 67 4.89 19.87 -18.85
CA ALA A 67 4.16 19.95 -20.10
C ALA A 67 3.70 21.38 -20.40
N ARG A 68 3.95 21.86 -21.62
CA ARG A 68 3.50 23.17 -22.12
C ARG A 68 2.57 23.06 -23.30
N GLN A 69 2.39 21.84 -23.81
CA GLN A 69 1.56 21.52 -24.96
C GLN A 69 0.82 20.23 -24.67
N ILE A 70 -0.39 20.14 -25.20
CA ILE A 70 -1.22 18.95 -25.19
C ILE A 70 -1.56 18.62 -26.64
N SER A 71 -1.36 17.36 -27.05
CA SER A 71 -1.75 16.88 -28.37
C SER A 71 -3.09 16.16 -28.30
N VAL A 72 -4.06 16.57 -29.12
CA VAL A 72 -5.38 15.92 -29.21
C VAL A 72 -5.25 14.58 -29.93
N THR A 73 -5.52 13.48 -29.23
CA THR A 73 -5.43 12.10 -29.77
C THR A 73 -6.77 11.59 -30.26
N LYS A 74 -7.89 12.08 -29.71
CA LYS A 74 -9.24 11.67 -30.10
C LYS A 74 -10.24 12.81 -29.92
N VAL A 75 -11.21 12.88 -30.83
CA VAL A 75 -12.42 13.69 -30.69
C VAL A 75 -13.63 12.78 -30.89
N GLU A 76 -14.49 12.68 -29.89
CA GLU A 76 -15.68 11.84 -29.96
C GLU A 76 -16.82 12.51 -30.72
N ARG A 77 -17.47 11.75 -31.60
CA ARG A 77 -18.59 12.24 -32.40
C ARG A 77 -19.79 12.58 -31.52
N GLY A 78 -20.41 13.72 -31.78
CA GLY A 78 -21.53 14.26 -31.01
C GLY A 78 -21.15 14.88 -29.67
N SER A 79 -19.86 14.90 -29.32
CA SER A 79 -19.38 15.56 -28.11
C SER A 79 -19.32 17.09 -28.26
N PRO A 80 -19.17 17.85 -27.15
CA PRO A 80 -18.97 19.31 -27.21
C PRO A 80 -17.79 19.78 -28.07
N ALA A 81 -16.77 18.95 -28.26
CA ALA A 81 -15.61 19.29 -29.08
C ALA A 81 -15.75 18.85 -30.56
N ASP A 82 -16.78 18.07 -30.90
CA ASP A 82 -17.02 17.61 -32.27
C ASP A 82 -17.24 18.80 -33.23
N GLY A 83 -16.49 18.82 -34.33
CA GLY A 83 -16.48 19.92 -35.30
C GLY A 83 -15.81 21.21 -34.82
N VAL A 84 -15.35 21.28 -33.57
CA VAL A 84 -14.66 22.44 -32.99
C VAL A 84 -13.14 22.22 -32.98
N LEU A 85 -12.71 21.05 -32.50
CA LEU A 85 -11.32 20.60 -32.51
C LEU A 85 -11.18 19.32 -33.35
N ALA A 86 -9.96 18.99 -33.74
CA ALA A 86 -9.63 17.82 -34.55
C ALA A 86 -8.43 17.07 -33.96
N VAL A 87 -8.31 15.78 -34.30
CA VAL A 87 -7.14 14.98 -33.98
C VAL A 87 -5.89 15.63 -34.58
N GLY A 88 -4.83 15.75 -33.78
CA GLY A 88 -3.58 16.43 -34.14
C GLY A 88 -3.55 17.92 -33.81
N ASP A 89 -4.64 18.52 -33.34
CA ASP A 89 -4.59 19.87 -32.77
C ASP A 89 -3.71 19.90 -31.53
N VAL A 90 -3.04 21.04 -31.32
CA VAL A 90 -2.18 21.26 -30.17
C VAL A 90 -2.78 22.34 -29.28
N LEU A 91 -3.11 22.00 -28.04
CA LEU A 91 -3.55 22.98 -27.05
C LEU A 91 -2.32 23.58 -26.36
N LEU A 92 -2.21 24.90 -26.39
CA LEU A 92 -1.12 25.67 -25.80
C LEU A 92 -1.50 26.31 -24.47
N GLY A 93 -2.80 26.39 -24.18
CA GLY A 93 -3.32 27.11 -23.04
C GLY A 93 -4.82 27.00 -22.87
N VAL A 94 -5.32 27.51 -21.75
CA VAL A 94 -6.73 27.54 -21.39
C VAL A 94 -7.07 28.81 -20.62
N GLY A 95 -8.30 29.31 -20.80
CA GLY A 95 -8.77 30.51 -20.10
C GLY A 95 -7.98 31.77 -20.46
N GLY A 96 -7.49 31.86 -21.70
CA GLY A 96 -6.70 32.99 -22.21
C GLY A 96 -5.26 33.06 -21.69
N LYS A 97 -4.73 31.95 -21.15
CA LYS A 97 -3.35 31.84 -20.67
C LYS A 97 -2.69 30.58 -21.21
N LEU A 98 -1.40 30.68 -21.55
CA LEU A 98 -0.57 29.52 -21.87
C LEU A 98 -0.37 28.63 -20.65
N PHE A 99 -0.22 27.33 -20.88
CA PHE A 99 0.12 26.39 -19.81
C PHE A 99 1.45 26.76 -19.16
N TRP A 100 1.46 26.84 -17.84
CA TRP A 100 2.65 27.22 -17.07
C TRP A 100 3.06 26.17 -16.03
N HIS A 101 2.10 25.44 -15.48
CA HIS A 101 2.32 24.36 -14.51
C HIS A 101 1.85 23.03 -15.09
N ASP A 102 0.88 22.38 -14.44
CA ASP A 102 0.36 21.05 -14.76
C ASP A 102 -0.91 21.28 -15.57
N PRO A 103 -0.91 20.97 -16.87
CA PRO A 103 -2.05 21.26 -17.73
C PRO A 103 -3.34 20.56 -17.28
N ARG A 104 -3.25 19.40 -16.60
CA ARG A 104 -4.42 18.70 -16.04
C ARG A 104 -5.15 19.55 -15.01
N ILE A 105 -4.38 20.16 -14.09
CA ILE A 105 -4.91 21.01 -13.03
C ILE A 105 -5.51 22.29 -13.63
N GLU A 106 -4.79 22.91 -14.56
CA GLU A 106 -5.24 24.15 -15.22
C GLU A 106 -6.53 23.92 -16.02
N LEU A 107 -6.63 22.82 -16.77
CA LEU A 107 -7.81 22.44 -17.54
C LEU A 107 -8.99 22.07 -16.65
N GLY A 108 -8.80 21.23 -15.65
CA GLY A 108 -9.87 20.86 -14.72
C GLY A 108 -10.46 22.09 -14.02
N ARG A 109 -9.61 23.04 -13.59
CA ARG A 109 -10.08 24.32 -13.03
C ARG A 109 -10.82 25.19 -14.06
N ALA A 110 -10.35 25.23 -15.30
CA ALA A 110 -11.03 25.95 -16.37
C ALA A 110 -12.39 25.35 -16.74
N ILE A 111 -12.52 24.01 -16.71
CA ILE A 111 -13.80 23.32 -16.85
C ILE A 111 -14.74 23.73 -15.72
N THR A 112 -14.28 23.68 -14.46
CA THR A 112 -15.09 24.14 -13.32
C THR A 112 -15.55 25.59 -13.50
N ALA A 113 -14.67 26.47 -13.97
CA ALA A 113 -15.00 27.88 -14.22
C ALA A 113 -16.01 28.04 -15.37
N ALA A 114 -15.82 27.34 -16.49
CA ALA A 114 -16.71 27.37 -17.66
C ALA A 114 -18.12 26.89 -17.31
N GLU A 115 -18.25 25.82 -16.52
CA GLU A 115 -19.54 25.26 -16.12
C GLU A 115 -20.28 26.09 -15.06
N SER A 116 -19.64 27.10 -14.48
CA SER A 116 -20.30 28.03 -13.56
C SER A 116 -21.32 28.92 -14.28
N ALA A 117 -22.24 29.52 -13.54
CA ALA A 117 -23.20 30.48 -14.10
C ALA A 117 -22.49 31.67 -14.79
N ALA A 118 -21.39 32.15 -14.21
CA ALA A 118 -20.59 33.24 -14.76
C ALA A 118 -19.81 32.82 -16.02
N GLY A 119 -19.28 31.60 -16.04
CA GLY A 119 -18.58 31.05 -17.21
C GLY A 119 -19.52 30.76 -18.39
N GLY A 120 -20.81 30.54 -18.12
CA GLY A 120 -21.85 30.42 -19.14
C GLY A 120 -21.60 29.26 -20.11
N GLY A 121 -20.88 28.23 -19.69
CA GLY A 121 -20.50 27.06 -20.50
C GLY A 121 -19.37 27.31 -21.49
N LYS A 122 -18.67 28.45 -21.45
CA LYS A 122 -17.61 28.77 -22.42
C LYS A 122 -16.25 28.30 -21.90
N LEU A 123 -15.75 27.17 -22.42
CA LEU A 123 -14.37 26.75 -22.20
C LEU A 123 -13.50 27.26 -23.35
N THR A 124 -12.76 28.33 -23.10
CA THR A 124 -11.85 28.93 -24.08
C THR A 124 -10.46 28.30 -24.00
N MET A 125 -9.94 27.84 -25.14
CA MET A 125 -8.67 27.15 -25.28
C MET A 125 -7.83 27.79 -26.39
N SER A 126 -6.53 27.91 -26.17
CA SER A 126 -5.58 28.39 -27.19
C SER A 126 -5.15 27.20 -28.04
N GLY A 127 -5.78 27.01 -29.20
CA GLY A 127 -5.52 25.91 -30.12
C GLY A 127 -4.57 26.28 -31.25
N TRP A 128 -3.63 25.40 -31.56
CA TRP A 128 -2.75 25.52 -32.71
C TRP A 128 -3.09 24.45 -33.75
N ARG A 129 -3.22 24.88 -35.02
CA ARG A 129 -3.41 24.02 -36.19
C ARG A 129 -2.73 24.62 -37.41
N SER A 130 -1.86 23.85 -38.07
CA SER A 130 -1.24 24.24 -39.35
C SER A 130 -0.56 25.62 -39.32
N GLY A 131 0.24 25.89 -38.28
CA GLY A 131 1.02 27.13 -38.16
C GLY A 131 0.25 28.34 -37.63
N ARG A 132 -1.04 28.20 -37.30
CA ARG A 132 -1.86 29.28 -36.73
C ARG A 132 -2.31 28.92 -35.32
N THR A 133 -2.23 29.90 -34.42
CA THR A 133 -2.79 29.82 -33.07
C THR A 133 -4.06 30.66 -33.02
N GLU A 134 -5.17 30.07 -32.60
CA GLU A 134 -6.47 30.71 -32.49
C GLU A 134 -7.13 30.34 -31.17
N GLU A 135 -7.97 31.23 -30.64
CA GLU A 135 -8.79 30.93 -29.47
C GLU A 135 -10.04 30.16 -29.93
N VAL A 136 -10.19 28.95 -29.40
CA VAL A 136 -11.29 28.05 -29.69
C VAL A 136 -12.20 27.95 -28.47
N VAL A 137 -13.52 27.98 -28.67
CA VAL A 137 -14.49 27.89 -27.57
C VAL A 137 -15.25 26.58 -27.66
N VAL A 138 -15.02 25.69 -26.70
CA VAL A 138 -15.81 24.47 -26.50
C VAL A 138 -16.99 24.80 -25.61
N LYS A 139 -18.22 24.53 -26.07
CA LYS A 139 -19.45 24.86 -25.34
C LYS A 139 -19.88 23.71 -24.44
N LEU A 140 -19.68 23.87 -23.13
CA LEU A 140 -20.07 22.90 -22.12
C LEU A 140 -21.46 23.20 -21.52
N PRO A 141 -22.18 22.18 -21.01
CA PRO A 141 -23.38 22.40 -20.19
C PRO A 141 -23.05 23.17 -18.90
N VAL A 142 -23.91 24.12 -18.51
CA VAL A 142 -23.76 24.84 -17.24
C VAL A 142 -24.18 23.94 -16.07
N GLN A 143 -23.24 23.57 -15.21
CA GLN A 143 -23.48 22.71 -14.04
C GLN A 143 -23.52 23.49 -12.71
N GLY A 144 -22.99 24.71 -12.66
CA GLY A 144 -22.83 25.51 -11.45
C GLY A 144 -21.40 25.45 -10.89
N SER A 145 -21.22 25.84 -9.63
CA SER A 145 -19.93 25.82 -8.94
C SER A 145 -19.93 24.82 -7.79
N TYR A 146 -18.76 24.26 -7.46
CA TYR A 146 -18.59 23.51 -6.22
C TYR A 146 -18.78 24.44 -5.01
N SER A 147 -19.55 24.01 -4.01
CA SER A 147 -19.74 24.76 -2.76
C SER A 147 -18.52 24.60 -1.85
N ALA A 148 -18.44 25.43 -0.81
CA ALA A 148 -17.42 25.33 0.24
C ALA A 148 -17.50 24.02 1.06
N THR A 149 -18.55 23.21 0.85
CA THR A 149 -18.80 21.94 1.54
C THR A 149 -19.02 20.78 0.57
N ALA A 150 -18.71 20.95 -0.72
CA ALA A 150 -18.94 19.94 -1.76
C ALA A 150 -18.37 18.56 -1.35
N PRO A 151 -19.08 17.45 -1.61
CA PRO A 151 -20.34 17.36 -2.35
C PRO A 151 -21.59 17.72 -1.55
N PHE A 152 -21.47 18.00 -0.24
CA PHE A 152 -22.59 18.43 0.59
C PHE A 152 -23.06 19.83 0.19
N GLU A 153 -24.38 20.06 0.26
CA GLU A 153 -24.98 21.37 0.02
C GLU A 153 -24.52 21.99 -1.33
N CYS A 154 -24.28 21.15 -2.33
CA CYS A 154 -23.69 21.54 -3.60
C CYS A 154 -24.61 21.18 -4.77
N GLU A 155 -25.18 22.18 -5.42
CA GLU A 155 -26.09 21.98 -6.56
C GLU A 155 -25.41 21.33 -7.76
N LYS A 156 -24.16 21.72 -8.08
CA LYS A 156 -23.35 21.07 -9.12
C LYS A 156 -23.20 19.57 -8.84
N SER A 157 -22.86 19.20 -7.61
CA SER A 157 -22.70 17.79 -7.20
C SER A 157 -24.01 17.01 -7.35
N ARG A 158 -25.15 17.60 -6.96
CA ARG A 158 -26.47 16.98 -7.14
C ARG A 158 -26.81 16.71 -8.61
N ARG A 159 -26.51 17.67 -9.51
CA ARG A 159 -26.76 17.52 -10.95
C ARG A 159 -25.89 16.45 -11.57
N ILE A 160 -24.59 16.44 -11.24
CA ILE A 160 -23.65 15.42 -11.71
C ILE A 160 -24.10 14.03 -11.26
N LEU A 161 -24.47 13.86 -9.97
CA LEU A 161 -24.97 12.59 -9.46
C LEU A 161 -26.19 12.10 -10.23
N LYS A 162 -27.19 12.97 -10.40
CA LYS A 162 -28.43 12.62 -11.11
C LYS A 162 -28.15 12.18 -12.55
N GLN A 163 -27.39 12.97 -13.30
CA GLN A 163 -27.06 12.68 -14.69
C GLN A 163 -26.23 11.40 -14.82
N GLY A 164 -25.24 11.22 -13.95
CA GLY A 164 -24.38 10.04 -13.95
C GLY A 164 -25.14 8.76 -13.58
N CYS A 165 -26.01 8.78 -12.57
CA CYS A 165 -26.84 7.61 -12.25
C CYS A 165 -27.77 7.23 -13.40
N MET A 166 -28.37 8.21 -14.10
CA MET A 166 -29.20 7.93 -15.28
C MET A 166 -28.39 7.29 -16.41
N ALA A 167 -27.20 7.81 -16.70
CA ALA A 167 -26.31 7.27 -17.73
C ALA A 167 -25.81 5.86 -17.37
N LEU A 168 -25.42 5.65 -16.10
CA LEU A 168 -24.98 4.37 -15.57
C LEU A 168 -26.08 3.31 -15.67
N ALA A 169 -27.29 3.63 -15.20
CA ALA A 169 -28.43 2.72 -15.25
C ALA A 169 -28.72 2.25 -16.68
N LYS A 170 -28.71 3.18 -17.65
CA LYS A 170 -28.88 2.85 -19.07
C LYS A 170 -27.80 1.89 -19.60
N ARG A 171 -26.54 2.07 -19.21
CA ARG A 171 -25.47 1.14 -19.61
C ARG A 171 -25.64 -0.23 -18.97
N MET A 172 -26.04 -0.26 -17.69
CA MET A 172 -26.28 -1.50 -16.96
C MET A 172 -27.50 -2.27 -17.48
N GLU A 173 -28.41 -1.70 -18.25
CA GLU A 173 -29.51 -2.46 -18.89
C GLU A 173 -28.98 -3.59 -19.77
N VAL A 174 -27.80 -3.42 -20.38
CA VAL A 174 -27.11 -4.45 -21.16
C VAL A 174 -26.10 -5.18 -20.27
N PRO A 175 -26.32 -6.46 -19.91
CA PRO A 175 -25.39 -7.20 -19.08
C PRO A 175 -24.03 -7.35 -19.76
N SER A 176 -22.94 -7.13 -19.01
CA SER A 176 -21.58 -7.44 -19.45
C SER A 176 -21.12 -8.76 -18.84
N GLU A 177 -20.64 -9.69 -19.68
CA GLU A 177 -20.07 -10.96 -19.23
C GLU A 177 -18.60 -10.84 -18.80
N HIS A 178 -17.96 -9.69 -19.04
CA HIS A 178 -16.51 -9.49 -18.87
C HIS A 178 -16.16 -8.33 -17.91
N GLU A 179 -17.14 -7.79 -17.19
CA GLU A 179 -16.88 -6.71 -16.22
C GLU A 179 -16.16 -7.24 -14.97
N ASP A 180 -15.14 -6.52 -14.52
CA ASP A 180 -14.42 -6.85 -13.29
C ASP A 180 -15.38 -6.83 -12.08
N PRO A 181 -15.34 -7.82 -11.16
CA PRO A 181 -16.25 -7.89 -10.03
C PRO A 181 -16.23 -6.65 -9.12
N ILE A 182 -15.11 -5.91 -9.08
CA ILE A 182 -14.95 -4.69 -8.29
C ILE A 182 -15.82 -3.58 -8.89
N VAL A 183 -15.62 -3.23 -10.16
CA VAL A 183 -16.36 -2.13 -10.78
C VAL A 183 -17.84 -2.46 -10.97
N ARG A 184 -18.17 -3.72 -11.27
CA ARG A 184 -19.55 -4.19 -11.30
C ARG A 184 -20.28 -3.97 -9.97
N SER A 185 -19.60 -4.31 -8.86
CA SER A 185 -20.13 -4.10 -7.51
C SER A 185 -20.29 -2.61 -7.17
N LEU A 186 -19.31 -1.78 -7.55
CA LEU A 186 -19.35 -0.33 -7.31
C LEU A 186 -20.43 0.38 -8.14
N ASN A 187 -20.65 -0.06 -9.38
CA ASN A 187 -21.69 0.45 -10.27
C ASN A 187 -23.08 0.19 -9.69
N ALA A 188 -23.36 -1.05 -9.27
CA ALA A 188 -24.60 -1.40 -8.57
C ALA A 188 -24.77 -0.61 -7.25
N LEU A 189 -23.69 -0.48 -6.48
CA LEU A 189 -23.72 0.24 -5.21
C LEU A 189 -23.99 1.74 -5.39
N ALA A 190 -23.50 2.36 -6.46
CA ALA A 190 -23.78 3.76 -6.77
C ALA A 190 -25.26 4.00 -7.07
N LEU A 191 -25.91 3.11 -7.84
CA LEU A 191 -27.35 3.17 -8.08
C LEU A 191 -28.14 2.99 -6.78
N LEU A 192 -27.75 2.05 -5.91
CA LEU A 192 -28.36 1.88 -4.60
C LEU A 192 -28.18 3.12 -3.70
N ALA A 193 -26.98 3.71 -3.71
CA ALA A 193 -26.64 4.90 -2.93
C ALA A 193 -27.39 6.16 -3.38
N SER A 194 -27.86 6.21 -4.63
CA SER A 194 -28.73 7.29 -5.11
C SER A 194 -30.08 7.34 -4.35
N GLY A 195 -30.53 6.20 -3.82
CA GLY A 195 -31.83 6.06 -3.17
C GLY A 195 -33.03 6.18 -4.10
N ASP A 196 -32.83 6.18 -5.42
CA ASP A 196 -33.90 6.18 -6.41
C ASP A 196 -34.44 4.76 -6.60
N ALA A 197 -35.71 4.56 -6.23
CA ALA A 197 -36.35 3.25 -6.28
C ALA A 197 -36.49 2.69 -7.70
N THR A 198 -36.42 3.53 -8.73
CA THR A 198 -36.52 3.10 -10.14
C THR A 198 -35.35 2.21 -10.57
N TYR A 199 -34.19 2.31 -9.90
CA TYR A 199 -33.03 1.47 -10.20
C TYR A 199 -33.02 0.13 -9.46
N LEU A 200 -33.92 -0.09 -8.49
CA LEU A 200 -33.91 -1.31 -7.68
C LEU A 200 -33.99 -2.62 -8.48
N PRO A 201 -34.75 -2.72 -9.60
CA PRO A 201 -34.72 -3.93 -10.42
C PRO A 201 -33.33 -4.27 -10.96
N LEU A 202 -32.57 -3.26 -11.41
CA LEU A 202 -31.19 -3.45 -11.87
C LEU A 202 -30.28 -3.87 -10.70
N VAL A 203 -30.38 -3.17 -9.56
CA VAL A 203 -29.57 -3.49 -8.38
C VAL A 203 -29.86 -4.91 -7.87
N LYS A 204 -31.13 -5.34 -7.89
CA LYS A 204 -31.51 -6.70 -7.50
C LYS A 204 -30.86 -7.75 -8.40
N ARG A 205 -30.86 -7.55 -9.72
CA ARG A 205 -30.17 -8.45 -10.67
C ARG A 205 -28.68 -8.57 -10.36
N GLU A 206 -28.04 -7.46 -10.01
CA GLU A 206 -26.63 -7.49 -9.60
C GLU A 206 -26.42 -8.19 -8.25
N ALA A 207 -27.35 -8.04 -7.30
CA ALA A 207 -27.33 -8.78 -6.04
C ALA A 207 -27.49 -10.29 -6.24
N GLU A 208 -28.31 -10.72 -7.22
CA GLU A 208 -28.45 -12.13 -7.61
C GLU A 208 -27.14 -12.69 -8.16
N TRP A 209 -26.46 -11.95 -9.06
CA TRP A 209 -25.11 -12.31 -9.53
C TRP A 209 -24.11 -12.41 -8.38
N ALA A 210 -24.03 -11.38 -7.54
CA ALA A 210 -23.09 -11.30 -6.44
C ALA A 210 -23.31 -12.43 -5.41
N SER A 211 -24.57 -12.83 -5.18
CA SER A 211 -24.91 -13.96 -4.31
C SER A 211 -24.37 -15.29 -4.83
N GLY A 212 -24.25 -15.42 -6.16
CA GLY A 212 -23.66 -16.57 -6.85
C GLY A 212 -22.14 -16.51 -7.01
N PHE A 213 -21.51 -15.33 -6.87
CA PHE A 213 -20.10 -15.10 -7.15
C PHE A 213 -19.16 -15.99 -6.33
N SER A 214 -18.11 -16.48 -6.98
CA SER A 214 -17.01 -17.22 -6.37
C SER A 214 -15.72 -17.00 -7.18
N ALA A 215 -14.57 -17.20 -6.54
CA ALA A 215 -13.26 -17.08 -7.18
C ALA A 215 -12.27 -18.08 -6.59
N ASP A 216 -11.38 -18.61 -7.43
CA ASP A 216 -10.29 -19.53 -7.06
C ASP A 216 -8.94 -18.80 -6.88
N SER A 217 -8.84 -17.58 -7.40
CA SER A 217 -7.72 -16.66 -7.23
C SER A 217 -8.21 -15.24 -6.92
N MET A 218 -7.35 -14.42 -6.34
CA MET A 218 -7.66 -13.01 -6.00
C MET A 218 -8.90 -12.86 -5.11
N GLN A 219 -9.24 -13.88 -4.30
CA GLN A 219 -10.47 -13.89 -3.51
C GLN A 219 -10.58 -12.66 -2.62
N THR A 220 -9.48 -12.25 -1.96
CA THR A 220 -9.48 -11.09 -1.07
C THR A 220 -9.86 -9.80 -1.81
N TRP A 221 -9.42 -9.64 -3.06
CA TRP A 221 -9.76 -8.49 -3.89
C TRP A 221 -11.25 -8.47 -4.23
N HIS A 222 -11.77 -9.56 -4.76
CA HIS A 222 -13.14 -9.59 -5.26
C HIS A 222 -14.18 -9.69 -4.13
N TYR A 223 -13.97 -10.59 -3.16
CA TYR A 223 -14.95 -10.84 -2.10
C TYR A 223 -15.23 -9.60 -1.26
N GLY A 224 -14.25 -8.71 -1.08
CA GLY A 224 -14.45 -7.46 -0.35
C GLY A 224 -15.53 -6.59 -0.97
N TYR A 225 -15.42 -6.26 -2.24
CA TYR A 225 -16.39 -5.39 -2.93
C TYR A 225 -17.74 -6.08 -3.16
N VAL A 226 -17.73 -7.38 -3.48
CA VAL A 226 -18.96 -8.19 -3.63
C VAL A 226 -19.73 -8.25 -2.31
N MET A 227 -19.06 -8.51 -1.18
CA MET A 227 -19.70 -8.53 0.14
C MET A 227 -20.18 -7.15 0.57
N ILE A 228 -19.43 -6.07 0.28
CA ILE A 228 -19.89 -4.70 0.54
C ILE A 228 -21.21 -4.44 -0.19
N MET A 229 -21.27 -4.72 -1.50
CA MET A 229 -22.48 -4.50 -2.30
C MET A 229 -23.67 -5.32 -1.79
N LEU A 230 -23.50 -6.62 -1.56
CA LEU A 230 -24.56 -7.49 -1.02
C LEU A 230 -25.06 -7.05 0.36
N SER A 231 -24.13 -6.70 1.25
CA SER A 231 -24.50 -6.28 2.61
C SER A 231 -25.32 -5.00 2.58
N GLU A 232 -24.89 -4.02 1.78
CA GLU A 232 -25.60 -2.76 1.61
C GLU A 232 -26.98 -2.97 0.96
N TYR A 233 -27.08 -3.86 -0.03
CA TYR A 233 -28.35 -4.24 -0.64
C TYR A 233 -29.33 -4.81 0.40
N VAL A 234 -28.90 -5.79 1.19
CA VAL A 234 -29.74 -6.39 2.26
C VAL A 234 -30.13 -5.33 3.29
N ILE A 235 -29.20 -4.51 3.74
CA ILE A 235 -29.45 -3.45 4.74
C ILE A 235 -30.40 -2.37 4.20
N ALA A 236 -30.33 -2.05 2.91
CA ALA A 236 -31.14 -1.00 2.30
C ALA A 236 -32.55 -1.47 1.91
N THR A 237 -32.70 -2.72 1.48
CA THR A 237 -33.96 -3.24 0.91
C THR A 237 -34.70 -4.21 1.82
N GLY A 238 -34.00 -4.87 2.75
CA GLY A 238 -34.53 -5.97 3.55
C GLY A 238 -34.65 -7.30 2.80
N ASP A 239 -34.26 -7.37 1.52
CA ASP A 239 -34.39 -8.57 0.69
C ASP A 239 -33.50 -9.72 1.20
N GLN A 240 -34.14 -10.73 1.81
CA GLN A 240 -33.45 -11.87 2.41
C GLN A 240 -32.97 -12.89 1.38
N SER A 241 -33.36 -12.79 0.10
CA SER A 241 -32.94 -13.75 -0.93
C SER A 241 -31.42 -13.75 -1.17
N ALA A 242 -30.74 -12.63 -0.90
CA ALA A 242 -29.29 -12.50 -1.00
C ALA A 242 -28.52 -13.08 0.21
N MET A 243 -29.20 -13.40 1.32
CA MET A 243 -28.52 -13.80 2.54
C MET A 243 -27.73 -15.12 2.47
N PRO A 244 -28.19 -16.18 1.76
CA PRO A 244 -27.40 -17.39 1.61
C PRO A 244 -26.04 -17.13 0.96
N GLY A 245 -26.00 -16.32 -0.10
CA GLY A 245 -24.76 -15.94 -0.78
C GLY A 245 -23.85 -15.09 0.09
N LEU A 246 -24.41 -14.07 0.75
CA LEU A 246 -23.65 -13.22 1.68
C LEU A 246 -23.06 -14.02 2.86
N ARG A 247 -23.82 -14.95 3.45
CA ARG A 247 -23.32 -15.82 4.52
C ARG A 247 -22.21 -16.74 4.03
N ARG A 248 -22.32 -17.31 2.82
CA ARG A 248 -21.27 -18.14 2.22
C ARG A 248 -19.96 -17.36 2.09
N LEU A 249 -20.00 -16.21 1.43
CA LEU A 249 -18.82 -15.37 1.20
C LEU A 249 -18.14 -14.96 2.52
N ALA A 250 -18.93 -14.53 3.50
CA ALA A 250 -18.41 -14.13 4.81
C ALA A 250 -17.74 -15.30 5.56
N MET A 251 -18.31 -16.50 5.49
CA MET A 251 -17.74 -17.69 6.15
C MET A 251 -16.49 -18.21 5.43
N GLU A 252 -16.46 -18.18 4.10
CA GLU A 252 -15.27 -18.51 3.31
C GLU A 252 -14.14 -17.53 3.62
N ALA A 253 -14.41 -16.22 3.62
CA ALA A 253 -13.44 -15.20 3.98
C ALA A 253 -12.94 -15.35 5.43
N ALA A 254 -13.83 -15.56 6.40
CA ALA A 254 -13.45 -15.75 7.80
C ALA A 254 -12.52 -16.95 8.02
N LYS A 255 -12.75 -18.06 7.29
CA LYS A 255 -11.89 -19.26 7.32
C LYS A 255 -10.60 -19.07 6.53
N GLY A 256 -10.60 -18.17 5.54
CA GLY A 256 -9.47 -17.87 4.67
C GLY A 256 -8.47 -16.86 5.22
N GLN A 257 -8.67 -16.34 6.45
CA GLN A 257 -7.74 -15.41 7.06
C GLN A 257 -6.47 -16.10 7.54
N SER A 258 -5.32 -15.41 7.48
CA SER A 258 -4.10 -15.91 8.11
C SER A 258 -4.19 -15.97 9.65
N ALA A 259 -3.35 -16.79 10.25
CA ALA A 259 -3.24 -16.98 11.69
C ALA A 259 -2.92 -15.67 12.45
N VAL A 260 -2.29 -14.69 11.80
CA VAL A 260 -1.93 -13.39 12.40
C VAL A 260 -2.94 -12.27 12.11
N GLY A 261 -4.08 -12.58 11.48
CA GLY A 261 -5.12 -11.60 11.17
C GLY A 261 -4.92 -10.82 9.87
N SER A 262 -3.88 -11.15 9.12
CA SER A 262 -3.57 -10.54 7.82
C SER A 262 -4.25 -11.25 6.64
N TRP A 263 -4.25 -10.59 5.49
CA TRP A 263 -4.86 -11.04 4.23
C TRP A 263 -3.83 -10.99 3.09
N GLY A 264 -3.89 -11.92 2.13
CA GLY A 264 -3.04 -11.90 0.92
C GLY A 264 -3.89 -11.70 -0.34
N HIS A 265 -3.33 -11.99 -1.53
CA HIS A 265 -4.11 -12.02 -2.78
C HIS A 265 -5.27 -13.03 -2.69
N GLY A 266 -4.95 -14.24 -2.25
CA GLY A 266 -5.91 -15.30 -1.93
C GLY A 266 -5.96 -15.61 -0.44
N PHE A 267 -6.77 -16.62 -0.11
CA PHE A 267 -6.94 -17.10 1.25
C PHE A 267 -5.74 -17.93 1.76
N ALA A 268 -5.61 -17.99 3.08
CA ALA A 268 -4.55 -18.70 3.77
C ALA A 268 -4.55 -20.20 3.45
N ARG A 269 -3.35 -20.79 3.46
CA ARG A 269 -3.13 -22.23 3.34
C ARG A 269 -3.60 -22.95 4.61
N PRO A 270 -3.75 -24.30 4.60
CA PRO A 270 -4.18 -25.06 5.78
C PRO A 270 -3.31 -24.87 7.03
N ASP A 271 -2.04 -24.46 6.87
CA ASP A 271 -1.12 -24.14 7.97
C ASP A 271 -1.32 -22.73 8.56
N GLY A 272 -2.30 -21.97 8.06
CA GLY A 272 -2.64 -20.63 8.51
C GLY A 272 -1.77 -19.52 7.93
N ARG A 273 -0.81 -19.81 7.05
CA ARG A 273 0.04 -18.81 6.40
C ARG A 273 -0.58 -18.31 5.10
N LEU A 274 -0.26 -17.08 4.73
CA LEU A 274 -0.64 -16.53 3.42
C LEU A 274 0.22 -17.16 2.32
N GLY A 275 -0.44 -17.77 1.32
CA GLY A 275 0.22 -18.26 0.13
C GLY A 275 0.64 -17.13 -0.82
N GLY A 276 1.75 -17.32 -1.55
CA GLY A 276 2.21 -16.36 -2.54
C GLY A 276 3.06 -15.26 -1.92
N TYR A 277 2.77 -13.98 -2.24
CA TYR A 277 3.61 -12.82 -1.88
C TYR A 277 3.62 -12.52 -0.36
N GLY A 278 2.50 -12.69 0.36
CA GLY A 278 2.37 -12.38 1.79
C GLY A 278 1.22 -11.43 2.11
N MET A 279 1.31 -10.67 3.21
CA MET A 279 0.28 -9.71 3.61
C MET A 279 0.08 -8.60 2.58
N MET A 280 -1.17 -8.23 2.35
CA MET A 280 -1.61 -7.17 1.46
C MET A 280 -2.78 -6.39 2.09
N ASN A 281 -2.49 -5.16 2.52
CA ASN A 281 -3.50 -4.34 3.17
C ASN A 281 -4.54 -3.76 2.18
N SER A 282 -4.14 -3.49 0.93
CA SER A 282 -5.03 -2.89 -0.09
C SER A 282 -6.30 -3.72 -0.36
N PRO A 283 -6.25 -5.05 -0.54
CA PRO A 283 -7.44 -5.89 -0.59
C PRO A 283 -7.97 -6.29 0.79
N GLY A 284 -7.09 -6.39 1.81
CA GLY A 284 -7.46 -6.83 3.15
C GLY A 284 -8.40 -5.88 3.89
N VAL A 285 -8.23 -4.57 3.75
CA VAL A 285 -9.11 -3.59 4.42
C VAL A 285 -10.54 -3.62 3.82
N PRO A 286 -10.76 -3.56 2.50
CA PRO A 286 -12.09 -3.73 1.91
C PRO A 286 -12.75 -5.07 2.25
N LEU A 287 -11.99 -6.18 2.30
CA LEU A 287 -12.52 -7.46 2.74
C LEU A 287 -13.02 -7.41 4.19
N THR A 288 -12.26 -6.75 5.06
CA THR A 288 -12.66 -6.54 6.47
C THR A 288 -13.90 -5.64 6.57
N ILE A 289 -14.01 -4.58 5.77
CA ILE A 289 -15.22 -3.76 5.67
C ILE A 289 -16.42 -4.62 5.25
N GLY A 290 -16.25 -5.47 4.24
CA GLY A 290 -17.26 -6.43 3.79
C GLY A 290 -17.74 -7.36 4.91
N LEU A 291 -16.83 -7.91 5.72
CA LEU A 291 -17.17 -8.72 6.89
C LEU A 291 -17.95 -7.93 7.95
N VAL A 292 -17.53 -6.69 8.24
CA VAL A 292 -18.23 -5.82 9.20
C VAL A 292 -19.64 -5.51 8.73
N LEU A 293 -19.83 -5.24 7.44
CA LEU A 293 -21.16 -4.99 6.86
C LEU A 293 -21.99 -6.27 6.79
N ALA A 294 -21.39 -7.43 6.50
CA ALA A 294 -22.09 -8.72 6.49
C ALA A 294 -22.65 -9.05 7.88
N ARG A 295 -21.85 -8.81 8.94
CA ARG A 295 -22.30 -8.88 10.34
C ARG A 295 -23.50 -7.96 10.58
N GLN A 296 -23.42 -6.71 10.13
CA GLN A 296 -24.50 -5.73 10.28
C GLN A 296 -25.76 -6.11 9.50
N ALA A 297 -25.63 -6.78 8.35
CA ALA A 297 -26.72 -7.29 7.53
C ALA A 297 -27.40 -8.54 8.13
N GLY A 298 -26.76 -9.22 9.09
CA GLY A 298 -27.34 -10.34 9.82
C GLY A 298 -26.51 -11.62 9.86
N VAL A 299 -25.29 -11.64 9.29
CA VAL A 299 -24.37 -12.79 9.40
C VAL A 299 -23.80 -12.86 10.81
N LYS A 300 -24.50 -13.54 11.71
CA LYS A 300 -24.08 -13.76 13.11
C LYS A 300 -23.30 -15.07 13.22
N ASP A 301 -21.98 -14.99 13.26
CA ASP A 301 -21.10 -16.15 13.42
C ASP A 301 -19.80 -15.76 14.15
N ALA A 302 -19.35 -16.58 15.11
CA ALA A 302 -18.15 -16.31 15.90
C ALA A 302 -16.86 -16.28 15.05
N ALA A 303 -16.81 -17.03 13.94
CA ALA A 303 -15.66 -17.00 13.03
C ALA A 303 -15.53 -15.63 12.34
N VAL A 304 -16.66 -15.02 11.96
CA VAL A 304 -16.71 -13.68 11.35
C VAL A 304 -16.27 -12.63 12.36
N GLU A 305 -16.80 -12.65 13.59
CA GLU A 305 -16.37 -11.73 14.66
C GLU A 305 -14.87 -11.84 14.93
N GLY A 306 -14.36 -13.08 15.05
CA GLY A 306 -12.93 -13.32 15.28
C GLY A 306 -12.06 -12.80 14.14
N ALA A 307 -12.51 -12.92 12.88
CA ALA A 307 -11.76 -12.43 11.73
C ALA A 307 -11.72 -10.89 11.67
N ILE A 308 -12.84 -10.24 12.00
CA ILE A 308 -12.92 -8.77 12.11
C ILE A 308 -11.95 -8.27 13.18
N GLU A 309 -12.00 -8.83 14.40
CA GLU A 309 -11.18 -8.36 15.50
C GLU A 309 -9.68 -8.57 15.24
N ARG A 310 -9.28 -9.71 14.66
CA ARG A 310 -7.88 -9.93 14.28
C ARG A 310 -7.39 -8.93 13.23
N SER A 311 -8.21 -8.59 12.24
CA SER A 311 -7.87 -7.58 11.22
C SER A 311 -7.74 -6.19 11.85
N ALA A 312 -8.73 -5.78 12.65
CA ALA A 312 -8.73 -4.49 13.32
C ALA A 312 -7.50 -4.34 14.24
N LYS A 313 -7.14 -5.39 14.97
CA LYS A 313 -5.97 -5.44 15.84
C LYS A 313 -4.65 -5.16 15.10
N VAL A 314 -4.48 -5.68 13.89
CA VAL A 314 -3.32 -5.34 13.03
C VAL A 314 -3.35 -3.85 12.67
N LEU A 315 -4.49 -3.34 12.23
CA LEU A 315 -4.62 -1.97 11.72
C LEU A 315 -4.52 -0.91 12.82
N ARG A 316 -4.95 -1.21 14.05
CA ARG A 316 -4.82 -0.32 15.22
C ARG A 316 -3.38 0.05 15.50
N PHE A 317 -2.42 -0.81 15.13
CA PHE A 317 -1.01 -0.49 15.26
C PHE A 317 -0.64 0.79 14.49
N PHE A 318 -1.21 1.05 13.31
CA PHE A 318 -0.79 2.18 12.47
C PHE A 318 -1.36 3.54 12.91
N ILE A 319 -2.35 3.56 13.82
CA ILE A 319 -2.98 4.80 14.32
C ILE A 319 -1.93 5.71 14.96
N GLY A 320 -1.80 6.94 14.46
CA GLY A 320 -0.83 7.94 14.95
C GLY A 320 0.61 7.76 14.45
N LYS A 321 0.90 6.66 13.72
CA LYS A 321 2.28 6.29 13.35
C LYS A 321 2.61 6.49 11.87
N GLY A 322 1.62 6.36 10.99
CA GLY A 322 1.79 6.56 9.55
C GLY A 322 0.60 6.02 8.77
N ALA A 323 0.66 6.16 7.44
CA ALA A 323 -0.27 5.49 6.54
C ALA A 323 -0.08 3.96 6.61
N ILE A 324 -1.14 3.22 6.27
CA ILE A 324 -1.08 1.76 6.25
C ILE A 324 -0.17 1.33 5.09
N PRO A 325 0.87 0.51 5.33
CA PRO A 325 1.80 0.09 4.28
C PRO A 325 1.17 -0.94 3.33
N TYR A 326 1.84 -1.24 2.20
CA TYR A 326 1.37 -2.24 1.25
C TYR A 326 1.25 -3.65 1.86
N GLY A 327 2.33 -4.13 2.50
CA GLY A 327 2.38 -5.40 3.21
C GLY A 327 2.70 -5.25 4.69
N ASP A 328 3.37 -6.25 5.28
CA ASP A 328 3.81 -6.19 6.68
C ASP A 328 5.09 -5.36 6.75
N HIS A 329 4.99 -4.05 6.54
CA HIS A 329 6.12 -3.12 6.62
C HIS A 329 5.93 -2.10 7.75
N HIS A 330 6.90 -1.22 7.90
CA HIS A 330 6.80 -0.08 8.81
C HIS A 330 5.61 0.83 8.43
N PRO A 331 5.00 1.56 9.39
CA PRO A 331 4.00 2.58 9.08
C PRO A 331 4.56 3.53 8.02
N TRP A 332 3.82 3.72 6.92
CA TRP A 332 4.32 4.50 5.78
C TRP A 332 4.27 5.99 6.10
N ILE A 333 5.39 6.69 5.95
CA ILE A 333 5.54 8.10 6.33
C ILE A 333 6.04 9.00 5.19
N GLU A 334 6.19 8.47 3.97
CA GLU A 334 6.51 9.31 2.80
C GLU A 334 5.28 10.08 2.28
N ASN A 335 4.10 9.45 2.36
CA ASN A 335 2.82 9.95 1.85
C ASN A 335 1.72 9.71 2.88
N HIS A 336 0.66 10.52 2.83
CA HIS A 336 -0.48 10.42 3.74
C HIS A 336 -1.43 9.27 3.37
N ASP A 337 -1.40 8.80 2.13
CA ASP A 337 -2.15 7.63 1.69
C ASP A 337 -1.39 6.94 0.54
N ASP A 338 -1.72 5.68 0.31
CA ASP A 338 -1.25 4.88 -0.81
C ASP A 338 -2.30 3.80 -1.10
N ASN A 339 -2.71 3.63 -2.36
CA ASN A 339 -3.86 2.80 -2.78
C ASN A 339 -5.16 3.00 -1.95
N GLY A 340 -5.40 4.19 -1.39
CA GLY A 340 -6.62 4.52 -0.65
C GLY A 340 -6.77 3.84 0.71
N LYS A 341 -5.72 3.19 1.21
CA LYS A 341 -5.75 2.38 2.44
C LYS A 341 -6.14 3.19 3.68
N CYS A 342 -5.73 4.46 3.78
CA CYS A 342 -6.18 5.34 4.86
C CYS A 342 -7.67 5.66 4.72
N GLY A 343 -8.16 5.94 3.51
CA GLY A 343 -9.60 6.13 3.28
C GLY A 343 -10.43 4.90 3.67
N MET A 344 -9.99 3.71 3.28
CA MET A 344 -10.61 2.43 3.67
C MET A 344 -10.62 2.27 5.19
N ALA A 345 -9.50 2.52 5.87
CA ALA A 345 -9.39 2.36 7.32
C ALA A 345 -10.24 3.37 8.10
N ALA A 346 -10.35 4.62 7.61
CA ALA A 346 -11.25 5.61 8.20
C ALA A 346 -12.69 5.11 8.23
N VAL A 347 -13.16 4.55 7.11
CA VAL A 347 -14.50 3.93 7.00
C VAL A 347 -14.61 2.70 7.92
N LEU A 348 -13.63 1.80 7.90
CA LEU A 348 -13.63 0.59 8.72
C LEU A 348 -13.76 0.91 10.21
N PHE A 349 -12.90 1.79 10.74
CA PHE A 349 -12.93 2.14 12.17
C PHE A 349 -14.20 2.89 12.54
N ASN A 350 -14.77 3.69 11.64
CA ASN A 350 -16.06 4.31 11.87
C ASN A 350 -17.18 3.24 11.98
N LEU A 351 -17.16 2.21 11.12
CA LEU A 351 -18.13 1.09 11.18
C LEU A 351 -17.96 0.20 12.41
N LEU A 352 -16.74 0.13 12.97
CA LEU A 352 -16.42 -0.60 14.20
C LEU A 352 -16.78 0.17 15.47
N GLY A 353 -17.02 1.47 15.37
CA GLY A 353 -17.30 2.32 16.53
C GLY A 353 -16.04 2.89 17.20
N GLU A 354 -14.92 2.99 16.48
CA GLU A 354 -13.61 3.37 17.02
C GLU A 354 -13.16 4.77 16.55
N ALA A 355 -13.54 5.80 17.31
CA ALA A 355 -13.31 7.20 16.95
C ALA A 355 -11.84 7.55 16.67
N LYS A 356 -10.89 7.05 17.48
CA LYS A 356 -9.46 7.38 17.34
C LYS A 356 -8.89 6.94 15.98
N GLY A 357 -9.21 5.72 15.56
CA GLY A 357 -8.77 5.20 14.27
C GLY A 357 -9.46 5.92 13.12
N ALA A 358 -10.77 6.10 13.21
CA ALA A 358 -11.55 6.82 12.20
C ALA A 358 -11.04 8.25 11.99
N GLU A 359 -10.77 8.98 13.08
CA GLU A 359 -10.29 10.36 13.03
C GLU A 359 -8.89 10.44 12.43
N PHE A 360 -7.94 9.63 12.90
CA PHE A 360 -6.56 9.68 12.40
C PHE A 360 -6.50 9.41 10.89
N PHE A 361 -7.12 8.33 10.42
CA PHE A 361 -7.07 7.97 9.00
C PHE A 361 -7.94 8.88 8.12
N SER A 362 -9.03 9.45 8.65
CA SER A 362 -9.77 10.52 7.97
C SER A 362 -8.87 11.73 7.77
N ARG A 363 -8.12 12.13 8.80
CA ARG A 363 -7.20 13.26 8.72
C ARG A 363 -6.11 13.05 7.68
N MET A 364 -5.53 11.85 7.64
CA MET A 364 -4.60 11.42 6.58
C MET A 364 -5.24 11.50 5.19
N SER A 365 -6.51 11.13 5.07
CA SER A 365 -7.24 11.20 3.78
C SER A 365 -7.43 12.64 3.28
N VAL A 366 -7.72 13.61 4.17
CA VAL A 366 -7.82 15.04 3.80
C VAL A 366 -6.47 15.62 3.40
N ALA A 367 -5.39 15.21 4.08
CA ALA A 367 -4.03 15.65 3.73
C ALA A 367 -3.50 14.99 2.45
N SER A 368 -4.02 13.80 2.06
CA SER A 368 -3.61 13.13 0.84
C SER A 368 -4.32 13.67 -0.40
N HIS A 369 -3.58 14.41 -1.22
CA HIS A 369 -4.04 14.99 -2.49
C HIS A 369 -2.87 15.23 -3.45
N GLY A 370 -3.17 15.75 -4.65
CA GLY A 370 -2.15 16.06 -5.66
C GLY A 370 -1.38 14.80 -6.08
N SER A 371 -0.06 14.92 -6.24
CA SER A 371 0.79 13.81 -6.66
C SER A 371 0.76 12.61 -5.71
N GLU A 372 0.39 12.76 -4.43
CA GLU A 372 0.25 11.59 -3.56
C GLU A 372 -0.86 10.65 -4.06
N ARG A 373 -1.94 11.22 -4.59
CA ARG A 373 -3.07 10.48 -5.17
C ARG A 373 -2.78 9.97 -6.58
N ASP A 374 -1.74 10.44 -7.24
CA ASP A 374 -1.25 9.89 -8.51
C ASP A 374 -0.43 8.60 -8.31
N THR A 375 -0.04 8.25 -7.08
CA THR A 375 0.73 7.03 -6.81
C THR A 375 -0.13 5.77 -6.69
N GLY A 376 0.51 4.60 -6.74
CA GLY A 376 -0.07 3.31 -6.37
C GLY A 376 0.62 2.15 -7.08
N HIS A 377 0.71 0.98 -6.44
CA HIS A 377 1.53 -0.15 -6.93
C HIS A 377 1.14 -0.65 -8.33
N THR A 378 -0.14 -0.56 -8.70
CA THR A 378 -0.70 -1.03 -9.97
C THR A 378 -1.49 0.08 -10.70
N GLY A 379 -1.38 1.32 -10.23
CA GLY A 379 -2.20 2.46 -10.65
C GLY A 379 -2.93 3.13 -9.48
N ASN A 380 -3.63 4.22 -9.77
CA ASN A 380 -4.23 5.10 -8.75
C ASN A 380 -5.74 4.93 -8.52
N PHE A 381 -6.40 3.94 -9.13
CA PHE A 381 -7.85 3.73 -9.03
C PHE A 381 -8.35 3.71 -7.57
N PHE A 382 -7.74 2.90 -6.70
CA PHE A 382 -8.15 2.80 -5.30
C PHE A 382 -7.85 4.07 -4.48
N ASN A 383 -6.82 4.81 -4.87
CA ASN A 383 -6.50 6.12 -4.28
C ASN A 383 -7.63 7.12 -4.53
N MET A 384 -8.27 7.07 -5.70
CA MET A 384 -9.41 7.92 -6.04
C MET A 384 -10.72 7.42 -5.45
N LEU A 385 -11.01 6.11 -5.55
CA LEU A 385 -12.24 5.50 -5.03
C LEU A 385 -12.44 5.78 -3.53
N TRP A 386 -11.39 5.60 -2.72
CA TRP A 386 -11.50 5.69 -1.26
C TRP A 386 -11.19 7.08 -0.69
N ALA A 387 -10.83 8.06 -1.54
CA ALA A 387 -10.56 9.42 -1.10
C ALA A 387 -11.77 10.06 -0.41
N MET A 388 -12.87 10.25 -1.14
CA MET A 388 -14.04 10.95 -0.59
C MET A 388 -14.72 10.22 0.59
N PRO A 389 -14.88 8.87 0.58
CA PRO A 389 -15.38 8.14 1.75
C PRO A 389 -14.54 8.36 3.01
N GLY A 390 -13.22 8.47 2.87
CA GLY A 390 -12.30 8.79 3.96
C GLY A 390 -12.42 10.24 4.42
N VAL A 391 -12.30 11.20 3.50
CA VAL A 391 -12.36 12.65 3.78
C VAL A 391 -13.68 13.05 4.45
N ALA A 392 -14.80 12.47 4.00
CA ALA A 392 -16.13 12.79 4.53
C ALA A 392 -16.34 12.40 5.99
N GLN A 393 -15.52 11.52 6.57
CA GLN A 393 -15.59 11.22 7.99
C GLN A 393 -15.29 12.48 8.82
N SER A 394 -14.38 13.34 8.37
CA SER A 394 -14.08 14.65 9.01
C SER A 394 -15.13 15.74 8.74
N GLY A 395 -16.19 15.43 8.00
CA GLY A 395 -17.35 16.30 7.79
C GLY A 395 -17.30 17.21 6.56
N PRO A 396 -18.37 17.98 6.31
CA PRO A 396 -18.54 18.72 5.05
C PRO A 396 -17.47 19.78 4.76
N ASN A 397 -16.92 20.45 5.77
CA ASN A 397 -15.83 21.41 5.55
C ASN A 397 -14.55 20.72 5.07
N ALA A 398 -14.29 19.49 5.53
CA ALA A 398 -13.15 18.69 5.08
C ALA A 398 -13.30 18.29 3.61
N THR A 399 -14.49 17.83 3.20
CA THR A 399 -14.75 17.51 1.79
C THR A 399 -14.65 18.74 0.91
N GLY A 400 -15.19 19.88 1.35
CA GLY A 400 -15.10 21.13 0.60
C GLY A 400 -13.65 21.63 0.43
N ALA A 401 -12.85 21.61 1.50
CA ALA A 401 -11.43 21.97 1.43
C ALA A 401 -10.66 21.04 0.47
N TRP A 402 -10.90 19.73 0.55
CA TRP A 402 -10.27 18.76 -0.34
C TRP A 402 -10.73 18.89 -1.81
N MET A 403 -12.01 19.15 -2.04
CA MET A 403 -12.56 19.44 -3.37
C MET A 403 -11.95 20.72 -3.97
N ASN A 404 -11.72 21.75 -3.15
CA ASN A 404 -11.06 22.98 -3.59
C ASN A 404 -9.57 22.76 -3.92
N GLU A 405 -8.86 21.97 -3.11
CA GLU A 405 -7.44 21.69 -3.31
C GLU A 405 -7.19 20.77 -4.52
N PHE A 406 -7.99 19.70 -4.66
CA PHE A 406 -7.72 18.62 -5.60
C PHE A 406 -8.98 18.02 -6.26
N GLY A 407 -9.97 17.63 -5.46
CA GLY A 407 -11.08 16.82 -5.95
C GLY A 407 -11.87 17.47 -7.10
N GLY A 408 -12.09 18.78 -7.06
CA GLY A 408 -12.90 19.49 -8.06
C GLY A 408 -12.34 19.39 -9.47
N TRP A 409 -11.05 19.73 -9.65
CA TRP A 409 -10.43 19.67 -10.97
C TRP A 409 -10.23 18.22 -11.43
N ALA A 410 -9.85 17.31 -10.53
CA ALA A 410 -9.60 15.90 -10.87
C ALA A 410 -10.89 15.17 -11.27
N TYR A 411 -12.01 15.44 -10.58
CA TYR A 411 -13.30 14.83 -10.87
C TYR A 411 -13.91 15.41 -12.15
N ASP A 412 -13.79 16.73 -12.37
CA ASP A 412 -14.23 17.35 -13.62
C ASP A 412 -13.44 16.82 -14.82
N LEU A 413 -12.13 16.57 -14.65
CA LEU A 413 -11.30 15.96 -15.70
C LEU A 413 -11.69 14.50 -15.96
N SER A 414 -12.03 13.73 -14.92
CA SER A 414 -12.45 12.32 -15.06
C SER A 414 -13.85 12.15 -15.66
N ARG A 415 -14.73 13.15 -15.48
CA ARG A 415 -16.12 13.09 -15.97
C ARG A 415 -16.18 13.25 -17.47
N ARG A 416 -16.84 12.31 -18.15
CA ARG A 416 -17.08 12.34 -19.60
C ARG A 416 -18.38 13.08 -19.93
N TRP A 417 -18.50 13.49 -21.19
CA TRP A 417 -19.66 14.22 -21.72
C TRP A 417 -20.94 13.37 -21.76
N ASP A 418 -20.79 12.05 -21.81
CA ASP A 418 -21.86 11.04 -21.84
C ASP A 418 -22.37 10.65 -20.43
N GLY A 419 -21.84 11.27 -19.37
CA GLY A 419 -22.20 10.99 -17.98
C GLY A 419 -21.43 9.84 -17.33
N ALA A 420 -20.52 9.16 -18.05
CA ALA A 420 -19.57 8.21 -17.48
C ALA A 420 -18.38 8.92 -16.80
N PHE A 421 -17.57 8.17 -16.07
CA PHE A 421 -16.27 8.63 -15.57
C PHE A 421 -15.16 7.72 -16.08
N ALA A 422 -14.14 8.31 -16.68
CA ALA A 422 -12.94 7.63 -17.12
C ALA A 422 -11.96 7.45 -15.95
N HIS A 423 -11.23 6.33 -15.97
CA HIS A 423 -9.98 6.24 -15.24
C HIS A 423 -8.95 7.18 -15.86
N GLN A 424 -8.35 8.06 -15.06
CA GLN A 424 -7.30 8.96 -15.55
C GLN A 424 -5.92 8.33 -15.50
N GLY A 425 -5.70 7.35 -14.62
CA GLY A 425 -4.37 6.78 -14.41
C GLY A 425 -3.36 7.75 -13.79
N PRO A 426 -2.17 7.22 -13.42
CA PRO A 426 -1.03 8.04 -13.07
C PRO A 426 -0.43 8.76 -14.30
N PRO A 427 0.31 9.87 -14.11
CA PRO A 427 1.05 10.54 -15.18
C PRO A 427 2.27 9.73 -15.63
N GLU A 428 2.03 8.64 -16.35
CA GLU A 428 3.00 7.68 -16.89
C GLU A 428 2.80 7.45 -18.40
N PRO A 429 3.85 6.97 -19.12
CA PRO A 429 3.74 6.70 -20.56
C PRO A 429 2.90 5.46 -20.89
N GLU A 430 2.84 4.47 -19.99
CA GLU A 430 2.12 3.21 -20.21
C GLU A 430 0.80 3.19 -19.44
N ASN A 431 -0.13 2.36 -19.92
CA ASN A 431 -1.40 2.12 -19.23
C ASN A 431 -1.15 1.34 -17.93
N ASP A 432 -1.88 1.70 -16.88
CA ASP A 432 -1.85 0.96 -15.63
C ASP A 432 -2.80 -0.27 -15.65
N SER A 433 -2.92 -0.98 -14.53
CA SER A 433 -3.72 -2.21 -14.47
C SER A 433 -5.24 -1.98 -14.51
N TYR A 434 -5.70 -0.73 -14.46
CA TYR A 434 -7.12 -0.36 -14.39
C TYR A 434 -7.62 0.34 -15.66
N GLU A 435 -6.76 0.43 -16.69
CA GLU A 435 -7.15 0.97 -17.98
C GLU A 435 -8.41 0.27 -18.53
N GLY A 436 -9.35 1.06 -19.04
CA GLY A 436 -10.61 0.57 -19.59
C GLY A 436 -11.70 0.19 -18.58
N TRP A 437 -11.45 0.30 -17.27
CA TRP A 437 -12.48 0.07 -16.25
C TRP A 437 -13.60 1.12 -16.30
N ASP A 438 -14.87 0.72 -16.15
CA ASP A 438 -15.97 1.67 -15.94
C ASP A 438 -15.93 2.18 -14.49
N CYS A 439 -15.23 3.30 -14.28
CA CYS A 439 -15.09 3.92 -12.97
C CYS A 439 -16.32 4.73 -12.52
N THR A 440 -17.41 4.75 -13.29
CA THR A 440 -18.56 5.61 -13.02
C THR A 440 -19.13 5.42 -11.61
N GLY A 441 -19.32 4.17 -11.17
CA GLY A 441 -19.81 3.88 -9.83
C GLY A 441 -18.90 4.42 -8.72
N ALA A 442 -17.58 4.31 -8.90
CA ALA A 442 -16.59 4.80 -7.93
C ALA A 442 -16.73 6.32 -7.68
N PHE A 443 -16.84 7.11 -8.76
CA PHE A 443 -17.00 8.56 -8.65
C PHE A 443 -18.40 8.98 -8.17
N LEU A 444 -19.45 8.28 -8.60
CA LEU A 444 -20.82 8.60 -8.18
C LEU A 444 -21.04 8.33 -6.69
N LEU A 445 -20.38 7.32 -6.10
CA LEU A 445 -20.41 7.11 -4.65
C LEU A 445 -19.92 8.32 -3.86
N ALA A 446 -18.85 8.98 -4.34
CA ALA A 446 -18.37 10.22 -3.75
C ALA A 446 -19.43 11.33 -3.84
N TYR A 447 -20.14 11.48 -4.96
CA TYR A 447 -21.22 12.46 -5.07
C TYR A 447 -22.49 12.09 -4.29
N ALA A 448 -22.70 10.80 -3.97
CA ALA A 448 -23.83 10.31 -3.19
C ALA A 448 -23.66 10.47 -1.66
N MET A 449 -22.47 10.83 -1.18
CA MET A 449 -22.19 11.06 0.25
C MET A 449 -23.23 11.93 0.99
N PRO A 450 -23.78 13.02 0.40
CA PRO A 450 -24.81 13.83 1.07
C PRO A 450 -26.13 13.10 1.31
N LEU A 451 -26.43 12.05 0.52
CA LEU A 451 -27.71 11.34 0.58
C LEU A 451 -27.78 10.32 1.72
N LYS A 452 -26.63 9.79 2.15
CA LYS A 452 -26.50 8.87 3.29
C LYS A 452 -27.43 7.65 3.20
N LYS A 453 -27.63 7.10 2.00
CA LYS A 453 -28.58 6.00 1.77
C LYS A 453 -28.02 4.62 2.11
N VAL A 454 -26.71 4.47 1.96
CA VAL A 454 -25.94 3.25 2.28
C VAL A 454 -24.87 3.56 3.34
N CYS A 455 -24.42 2.54 4.07
CA CYS A 455 -23.44 2.69 5.15
C CYS A 455 -22.13 3.34 4.68
N LEU A 456 -21.63 2.99 3.49
CA LEU A 456 -20.44 3.60 2.87
C LEU A 456 -20.60 5.11 2.65
N THR A 457 -21.82 5.57 2.39
CA THR A 457 -22.16 7.01 2.25
C THR A 457 -22.54 7.70 3.55
N GLY A 458 -22.38 7.04 4.70
CA GLY A 458 -22.68 7.63 6.00
C GLY A 458 -24.14 7.52 6.43
N LYS A 459 -24.85 6.43 6.08
CA LYS A 459 -26.19 6.11 6.62
C LYS A 459 -26.23 6.12 8.15
N ARG A 460 -25.12 5.75 8.78
CA ARG A 460 -24.94 5.84 10.24
C ARG A 460 -24.22 7.14 10.58
N PRO A 461 -24.58 7.80 11.70
CA PRO A 461 -23.82 8.94 12.20
C PRO A 461 -22.34 8.56 12.38
N GLY A 462 -21.44 9.42 11.89
CA GLY A 462 -20.00 9.25 12.08
C GLY A 462 -19.59 9.58 13.52
N MET A 463 -18.47 9.00 13.96
CA MET A 463 -17.90 9.25 15.29
C MET A 463 -16.78 10.29 15.31
N VAL A 464 -16.30 10.69 14.13
CA VAL A 464 -15.20 11.62 13.97
C VAL A 464 -15.70 13.05 14.23
N PRO A 465 -15.00 13.84 15.07
CA PRO A 465 -15.30 15.25 15.25
C PRO A 465 -15.27 16.00 13.91
N ARG A 466 -16.30 16.79 13.64
CA ARG A 466 -16.37 17.59 12.42
C ARG A 466 -15.36 18.73 12.50
N LEU A 467 -14.60 18.91 11.43
CA LEU A 467 -13.69 20.05 11.30
C LEU A 467 -14.48 21.32 10.95
N ASP A 468 -14.08 22.43 11.54
CA ASP A 468 -14.43 23.75 10.98
C ASP A 468 -13.63 24.02 9.69
N ALA A 469 -13.96 25.10 8.99
CA ALA A 469 -13.33 25.45 7.73
C ALA A 469 -11.83 25.72 7.85
N THR A 470 -11.40 26.34 8.95
CA THR A 470 -9.99 26.68 9.19
C THR A 470 -9.16 25.43 9.42
N ALA A 471 -9.64 24.54 10.29
CA ALA A 471 -8.98 23.27 10.58
C ALA A 471 -8.94 22.36 9.34
N ALA A 472 -10.03 22.30 8.56
CA ALA A 472 -10.06 21.57 7.30
C ALA A 472 -9.02 22.08 6.29
N GLN A 473 -8.90 23.40 6.12
CA GLN A 473 -7.93 24.00 5.22
C GLN A 473 -6.48 23.82 5.69
N ALA A 474 -6.23 23.92 7.01
CA ALA A 474 -4.93 23.65 7.59
C ALA A 474 -4.49 22.20 7.32
N LEU A 475 -5.41 21.25 7.52
CA LEU A 475 -5.18 19.83 7.30
C LEU A 475 -4.91 19.51 5.82
N ALA A 476 -5.67 20.10 4.89
CA ALA A 476 -5.38 19.98 3.46
C ALA A 476 -3.99 20.55 3.12
N SER A 477 -3.57 21.63 3.80
CA SER A 477 -2.26 22.26 3.55
C SER A 477 -1.08 21.38 3.99
N ASP A 478 -1.26 20.49 4.97
CA ASP A 478 -0.23 19.54 5.42
C ASP A 478 0.22 18.57 4.31
N GLY A 479 -0.65 18.33 3.32
CA GLY A 479 -0.36 17.50 2.14
C GLY A 479 0.60 18.11 1.12
N ARG A 480 0.83 19.42 1.17
CA ARG A 480 1.58 20.15 0.14
C ARG A 480 3.09 19.87 0.19
N GLY A 481 3.76 20.17 -0.92
CA GLY A 481 5.22 20.22 -0.99
C GLY A 481 5.90 18.87 -1.25
N TRP A 482 5.18 17.92 -1.83
CA TRP A 482 5.72 16.64 -2.27
C TRP A 482 5.21 16.28 -3.66
N THR A 483 6.13 15.80 -4.50
CA THR A 483 5.84 15.09 -5.75
C THR A 483 6.86 13.95 -5.90
N ALA A 484 6.60 12.97 -6.77
CA ALA A 484 7.58 11.94 -7.07
C ALA A 484 8.88 12.51 -7.69
N LYS A 485 8.78 13.64 -8.40
CA LYS A 485 9.91 14.35 -9.01
C LYS A 485 10.70 15.23 -8.04
N ASP A 486 10.02 15.83 -7.06
CA ASP A 486 10.59 16.73 -6.06
C ASP A 486 10.02 16.42 -4.67
N LYS A 487 10.79 15.66 -3.88
CA LYS A 487 10.44 15.25 -2.52
C LYS A 487 10.96 16.21 -1.43
N HIS A 488 11.78 17.21 -1.75
CA HIS A 488 12.63 17.87 -0.75
C HIS A 488 12.62 19.39 -0.80
N ASN A 489 12.45 20.00 -1.97
CA ASN A 489 12.69 21.44 -2.17
C ASN A 489 11.76 22.30 -1.31
N ALA A 490 10.49 21.92 -1.19
CA ALA A 490 9.52 22.67 -0.39
C ALA A 490 9.95 22.78 1.08
N TYR A 491 10.35 21.68 1.70
CA TYR A 491 10.77 21.66 3.10
C TYR A 491 12.16 22.25 3.32
N ASN A 492 13.06 22.16 2.34
CA ASN A 492 14.39 22.78 2.43
C ASN A 492 14.35 24.32 2.51
N LYS A 493 13.24 24.94 2.07
CA LYS A 493 13.02 26.40 2.12
C LYS A 493 12.55 26.91 3.49
N PHE A 494 12.07 26.04 4.38
CA PHE A 494 11.66 26.45 5.74
C PHE A 494 12.86 26.79 6.62
N SER A 495 12.70 27.77 7.50
CA SER A 495 13.70 28.07 8.52
C SER A 495 13.79 26.95 9.56
N ASP A 496 14.90 26.89 10.30
CA ASP A 496 15.07 25.88 11.35
C ASP A 496 13.98 25.95 12.42
N LYS A 497 13.51 27.16 12.76
CA LYS A 497 12.36 27.35 13.65
C LYS A 497 11.08 26.70 13.09
N GLN A 498 10.78 26.94 11.81
CA GLN A 498 9.60 26.36 11.16
C GLN A 498 9.69 24.84 11.02
N LEU A 499 10.90 24.30 10.85
CA LEU A 499 11.14 22.85 10.80
C LEU A 499 10.98 22.23 12.20
N LEU A 500 11.52 22.85 13.25
CA LEU A 500 11.34 22.42 14.63
C LEU A 500 9.87 22.41 15.06
N GLU A 501 9.09 23.44 14.69
CA GLU A 501 7.64 23.47 14.92
C GLU A 501 6.92 22.30 14.23
N ARG A 502 7.34 21.96 13.01
CA ARG A 502 6.76 20.84 12.22
C ARG A 502 7.07 19.46 12.79
N LEU A 503 8.14 19.32 13.58
CA LEU A 503 8.41 18.07 14.31
C LEU A 503 7.32 17.77 15.36
N GLY A 504 6.55 18.77 15.80
CA GLY A 504 5.38 18.60 16.66
C GLY A 504 4.06 18.37 15.92
N SER A 505 4.08 18.20 14.59
CA SER A 505 2.85 18.01 13.81
C SER A 505 2.16 16.69 14.17
N TRP A 506 0.82 16.71 14.16
CA TRP A 506 -0.01 15.49 14.24
C TRP A 506 0.35 14.49 13.13
N SER A 507 0.71 15.00 11.93
CA SER A 507 1.00 14.19 10.75
C SER A 507 2.39 13.58 10.84
N PRO A 508 2.52 12.24 10.86
CA PRO A 508 3.81 11.57 10.79
C PRO A 508 4.63 11.92 9.53
N VAL A 509 3.94 12.21 8.43
CA VAL A 509 4.54 12.58 7.15
C VAL A 509 5.17 13.97 7.22
N VAL A 510 4.48 14.94 7.85
CA VAL A 510 5.04 16.29 8.06
C VAL A 510 6.26 16.23 8.97
N ARG A 511 6.21 15.42 10.05
CA ARG A 511 7.36 15.21 10.94
C ARG A 511 8.55 14.62 10.20
N GLU A 512 8.34 13.57 9.40
CA GLU A 512 9.41 12.93 8.63
C GLU A 512 10.03 13.90 7.60
N ARG A 513 9.20 14.62 6.84
CA ARG A 513 9.70 15.60 5.86
C ARG A 513 10.53 16.71 6.52
N ALA A 514 10.12 17.17 7.71
CA ALA A 514 10.86 18.14 8.49
C ALA A 514 12.18 17.56 9.05
N ALA A 515 12.13 16.34 9.58
CA ALA A 515 13.31 15.60 10.06
C ALA A 515 14.35 15.41 8.95
N MET A 516 13.93 14.97 7.76
CA MET A 516 14.80 14.81 6.59
C MET A 516 15.42 16.15 6.16
N ALA A 517 14.66 17.25 6.19
CA ALA A 517 15.19 18.58 5.88
C ALA A 517 16.26 19.02 6.89
N LEU A 518 16.04 18.80 8.18
CA LEU A 518 17.02 19.07 9.24
C LEU A 518 18.26 18.18 9.11
N GLY A 519 18.11 16.90 8.77
CA GLY A 519 19.22 15.98 8.52
C GLY A 519 20.17 16.48 7.41
N ARG A 520 19.62 17.12 6.37
CA ARG A 520 20.39 17.75 5.29
C ARG A 520 21.04 19.08 5.66
N ARG A 521 20.65 19.72 6.76
CA ARG A 521 21.30 20.97 7.21
C ARG A 521 22.72 20.66 7.68
N LYS A 522 23.68 21.47 7.25
CA LYS A 522 25.06 21.39 7.76
C LYS A 522 25.11 21.70 9.26
N ASP A 523 24.43 22.77 9.67
CA ASP A 523 24.42 23.28 11.05
C ASP A 523 23.03 23.11 11.68
N ALA A 524 22.59 21.86 11.81
CA ALA A 524 21.28 21.55 12.41
C ALA A 524 21.23 21.94 13.91
N PRO A 525 20.07 22.39 14.43
CA PRO A 525 19.90 22.84 15.81
C PRO A 525 19.81 21.67 16.82
N VAL A 526 20.90 20.91 16.98
CA VAL A 526 20.94 19.69 17.80
C VAL A 526 20.47 19.93 19.24
N SER A 527 20.88 21.03 19.87
CA SER A 527 20.44 21.35 21.24
C SER A 527 18.92 21.49 21.34
N ALA A 528 18.27 22.09 20.35
CA ALA A 528 16.81 22.24 20.34
C ALA A 528 16.12 20.89 20.12
N LEU A 529 16.69 20.03 19.28
CA LEU A 529 16.19 18.66 19.07
C LEU A 529 16.27 17.83 20.35
N VAL A 530 17.37 17.95 21.10
CA VAL A 530 17.52 17.29 22.40
C VAL A 530 16.46 17.78 23.39
N SER A 531 16.20 19.09 23.46
CA SER A 531 15.14 19.63 24.32
C SER A 531 13.74 19.13 23.93
N LEU A 532 13.48 18.87 22.65
CA LEU A 532 12.19 18.34 22.19
C LEU A 532 11.94 16.88 22.63
N LEU A 533 12.95 16.11 23.04
CA LEU A 533 12.76 14.76 23.58
C LEU A 533 12.01 14.75 24.92
N ASP A 534 12.02 15.87 25.64
CA ASP A 534 11.32 16.10 26.90
C ASP A 534 10.04 16.95 26.70
N ALA A 535 9.60 17.17 25.45
CA ALA A 535 8.39 17.93 25.17
C ALA A 535 7.13 17.22 25.72
N PRO A 536 6.09 17.96 26.16
CA PRO A 536 4.87 17.35 26.69
C PRO A 536 4.05 16.59 25.64
N SER A 537 4.19 16.93 24.35
CA SER A 537 3.51 16.24 23.25
C SER A 537 4.34 15.04 22.77
N LEU A 538 3.69 13.87 22.66
CA LEU A 538 4.30 12.67 22.10
C LEU A 538 4.72 12.88 20.64
N GLU A 539 3.95 13.63 19.86
CA GLU A 539 4.25 13.96 18.47
C GLU A 539 5.59 14.68 18.34
N ALA A 540 5.84 15.68 19.19
CA ALA A 540 7.10 16.41 19.22
C ALA A 540 8.28 15.49 19.59
N ARG A 541 8.09 14.58 20.54
CA ARG A 541 9.11 13.59 20.93
C ARG A 541 9.40 12.61 19.79
N TYR A 542 8.37 12.13 19.08
CA TYR A 542 8.55 11.30 17.88
C TYR A 542 9.34 12.04 16.80
N GLY A 543 8.94 13.29 16.50
CA GLY A 543 9.63 14.12 15.51
C GLY A 543 11.09 14.39 15.88
N ALA A 544 11.38 14.61 17.17
CA ALA A 544 12.75 14.75 17.66
C ALA A 544 13.58 13.48 17.43
N CYS A 545 13.06 12.29 17.78
CA CYS A 545 13.72 11.02 17.50
C CYS A 545 13.98 10.84 15.99
N GLN A 546 13.00 11.13 15.13
CA GLN A 546 13.14 11.05 13.67
C GLN A 546 14.23 12.01 13.17
N ALA A 547 14.23 13.26 13.62
CA ALA A 547 15.24 14.25 13.22
C ALA A 547 16.65 13.85 13.68
N ILE A 548 16.79 13.31 14.89
CA ILE A 548 18.07 12.82 15.41
C ILE A 548 18.56 11.60 14.61
N ALA A 549 17.67 10.68 14.23
CA ALA A 549 18.01 9.56 13.36
C ALA A 549 18.56 10.04 12.00
N GLN A 550 17.94 11.06 11.40
CA GLN A 550 18.39 11.66 10.14
C GLN A 550 19.74 12.38 10.26
N LEU A 551 20.15 12.81 11.46
CA LEU A 551 21.46 13.40 11.72
C LEU A 551 22.59 12.35 11.86
N ARG A 552 22.25 11.08 12.04
CA ARG A 552 23.21 9.98 12.24
C ARG A 552 24.19 10.29 13.38
N THR A 553 25.50 10.14 13.16
CA THR A 553 26.55 10.39 14.16
C THR A 553 26.53 11.81 14.75
N ARG A 554 26.01 12.81 14.01
CA ARG A 554 25.84 14.19 14.52
C ARG A 554 24.79 14.29 15.64
N GLY A 555 23.94 13.27 15.79
CA GLY A 555 22.97 13.12 16.85
C GLY A 555 23.54 12.65 18.19
N ALA A 556 24.85 12.35 18.29
CA ALA A 556 25.50 11.84 19.51
C ALA A 556 25.22 12.65 20.80
N PRO A 557 25.02 13.99 20.78
CA PRO A 557 24.63 14.72 22.01
C PRO A 557 23.29 14.26 22.63
N ALA A 558 22.46 13.53 21.89
CA ALA A 558 21.16 13.05 22.34
C ALA A 558 21.17 11.66 23.01
N MET A 559 22.31 10.99 23.14
CA MET A 559 22.39 9.59 23.59
C MET A 559 21.70 9.34 24.93
N GLU A 560 22.06 10.10 25.98
CA GLU A 560 21.49 9.89 27.32
C GLU A 560 19.99 10.24 27.38
N PRO A 561 19.52 11.36 26.80
CA PRO A 561 18.09 11.60 26.60
C PRO A 561 17.36 10.44 25.90
N LEU A 562 17.89 9.92 24.78
CA LEU A 562 17.28 8.81 24.04
C LEU A 562 17.26 7.52 24.86
N ARG A 563 18.31 7.23 25.64
CA ARG A 563 18.33 6.06 26.55
C ARG A 563 17.23 6.13 27.61
N ARG A 564 16.92 7.33 28.14
CA ARG A 564 15.79 7.50 29.06
C ARG A 564 14.45 7.18 28.39
N LEU A 565 14.29 7.54 27.11
CA LEU A 565 13.07 7.26 26.35
C LEU A 565 12.80 5.76 26.17
N LEU A 566 13.82 4.90 26.26
CA LEU A 566 13.64 3.44 26.23
C LEU A 566 12.86 2.90 27.45
N ALA A 567 12.70 3.70 28.51
CA ALA A 567 11.90 3.34 29.69
C ALA A 567 10.48 3.94 29.68
N GLU A 568 10.12 4.71 28.66
CA GLU A 568 8.79 5.33 28.56
C GLU A 568 7.69 4.29 28.31
N PRO A 569 6.46 4.50 28.81
CA PRO A 569 5.36 3.57 28.63
C PRO A 569 4.90 3.45 27.18
N ASP A 570 5.06 4.51 26.37
CA ASP A 570 4.65 4.50 24.97
C ASP A 570 5.57 3.61 24.12
N LEU A 571 4.99 2.54 23.56
CA LEU A 571 5.70 1.56 22.73
C LEU A 571 6.38 2.19 21.52
N TRP A 572 5.72 3.13 20.85
CA TRP A 572 6.26 3.73 19.63
C TRP A 572 7.43 4.66 19.93
N LEU A 573 7.39 5.35 21.06
CA LEU A 573 8.47 6.22 21.50
C LEU A 573 9.73 5.42 21.80
N ARG A 574 9.60 4.27 22.49
CA ARG A 574 10.71 3.34 22.70
C ARG A 574 11.31 2.88 21.37
N ILE A 575 10.47 2.52 20.40
CA ILE A 575 10.93 2.12 19.05
C ILE A 575 11.66 3.26 18.34
N LYS A 576 11.10 4.48 18.34
CA LYS A 576 11.73 5.64 17.71
C LYS A 576 13.04 6.05 18.38
N ALA A 577 13.13 5.92 19.70
CA ALA A 577 14.39 6.13 20.41
C ALA A 577 15.44 5.07 20.03
N ALA A 578 15.05 3.79 19.92
CA ALA A 578 15.93 2.72 19.48
C ALA A 578 16.43 2.91 18.03
N GLU A 579 15.55 3.32 17.11
CA GLU A 579 15.92 3.67 15.73
C GLU A 579 16.94 4.84 15.70
N ALA A 580 16.71 5.88 16.49
CA ALA A 580 17.64 7.01 16.58
C ALA A 580 19.01 6.61 17.17
N LEU A 581 19.03 5.76 18.20
CA LEU A 581 20.26 5.21 18.78
C LEU A 581 21.02 4.35 17.76
N ALA A 582 20.33 3.48 17.02
CA ALA A 582 20.94 2.70 15.95
C ALA A 582 21.54 3.58 14.84
N ALA A 583 20.82 4.63 14.43
CA ALA A 583 21.30 5.57 13.42
C ALA A 583 22.50 6.42 13.88
N ILE A 584 22.63 6.72 15.17
CA ILE A 584 23.83 7.36 15.75
C ILE A 584 25.05 6.44 15.63
N GLY A 585 24.87 5.13 15.80
CA GLY A 585 25.90 4.12 15.61
C GLY A 585 26.84 3.98 16.82
N ALA A 586 28.15 3.94 16.59
CA ALA A 586 29.15 3.61 17.60
C ALA A 586 29.04 4.38 18.93
N PRO A 587 28.75 5.69 18.97
CA PRO A 587 28.57 6.40 20.23
C PRO A 587 27.42 5.84 21.10
N ALA A 588 26.38 5.29 20.48
CA ALA A 588 25.19 4.80 21.16
C ALA A 588 25.31 3.36 21.70
N MET A 589 26.44 2.67 21.50
CA MET A 589 26.66 1.29 21.99
C MET A 589 26.37 1.07 23.49
N PRO A 590 26.55 2.04 24.41
CA PRO A 590 26.12 1.90 25.81
C PRO A 590 24.61 1.62 26.01
N ALA A 591 23.77 1.83 24.99
CA ALA A 591 22.35 1.51 25.04
C ALA A 591 22.03 0.02 24.75
N VAL A 592 22.97 -0.73 24.17
CA VAL A 592 22.76 -2.13 23.75
C VAL A 592 22.22 -3.03 24.88
N PRO A 593 22.74 -3.01 26.12
CA PRO A 593 22.24 -3.88 27.18
C PRO A 593 20.73 -3.69 27.45
N GLN A 594 20.28 -2.43 27.48
CA GLN A 594 18.87 -2.09 27.70
C GLN A 594 17.99 -2.52 26.52
N LEU A 595 18.47 -2.37 25.29
CA LEU A 595 17.75 -2.81 24.08
C LEU A 595 17.61 -4.34 24.03
N LEU A 596 18.65 -5.09 24.40
CA LEU A 596 18.58 -6.56 24.50
C LEU A 596 17.60 -7.01 25.58
N GLU A 597 17.57 -6.32 26.72
CA GLU A 597 16.61 -6.57 27.79
C GLU A 597 15.17 -6.33 27.32
N LEU A 598 14.90 -5.18 26.69
CA LEU A 598 13.58 -4.85 26.13
C LEU A 598 13.14 -5.84 25.06
N LEU A 599 14.04 -6.25 24.17
CA LEU A 599 13.76 -7.28 23.16
C LEU A 599 13.34 -8.60 23.81
N ALA A 600 13.91 -8.95 24.97
CA ALA A 600 13.55 -10.16 25.70
C ALA A 600 12.22 -10.05 26.51
N GLN A 601 11.64 -8.86 26.65
CA GLN A 601 10.39 -8.63 27.39
C GLN A 601 9.17 -8.70 26.47
N ILE A 602 8.36 -9.75 26.62
CA ILE A 602 7.14 -9.97 25.83
C ILE A 602 5.92 -9.41 26.57
N ASP A 603 5.13 -8.57 25.89
CA ASP A 603 3.84 -8.09 26.37
C ASP A 603 2.71 -8.52 25.42
N PRO A 604 2.05 -9.66 25.66
CA PRO A 604 0.99 -10.15 24.77
C PRO A 604 -0.30 -9.34 24.86
N HIS A 605 -0.46 -8.46 25.85
CA HIS A 605 -1.68 -7.69 26.07
C HIS A 605 -1.64 -6.36 25.33
N THR A 606 -0.58 -5.56 25.52
CA THR A 606 -0.45 -4.24 24.87
C THR A 606 0.34 -4.29 23.57
N ASP A 607 1.20 -5.30 23.39
CA ASP A 607 1.93 -5.57 22.15
C ASP A 607 1.71 -7.01 21.62
N PRO A 608 0.46 -7.33 21.26
CA PRO A 608 0.07 -8.70 20.92
C PRO A 608 0.70 -9.28 19.65
N ARG A 609 1.36 -8.45 18.83
CA ARG A 609 2.13 -8.89 17.65
C ARG A 609 3.64 -8.85 17.86
N GLY A 610 4.11 -8.47 19.06
CA GLY A 610 5.54 -8.34 19.36
C GLY A 610 6.22 -7.30 18.49
N MET A 611 5.58 -6.14 18.27
CA MET A 611 6.15 -5.02 17.53
C MET A 611 7.42 -4.50 18.20
N GLN A 612 7.51 -4.50 19.53
CA GLN A 612 8.76 -4.23 20.25
C GLN A 612 9.86 -5.18 19.78
N GLN A 613 9.59 -6.49 19.81
CA GLN A 613 10.56 -7.49 19.36
C GLN A 613 10.95 -7.27 17.90
N ARG A 614 9.96 -6.99 17.06
CA ARG A 614 10.15 -6.77 15.63
C ARG A 614 11.09 -5.59 15.35
N TYR A 615 10.75 -4.40 15.82
CA TYR A 615 11.51 -3.19 15.50
C TYR A 615 12.86 -3.14 16.23
N LEU A 616 12.94 -3.68 17.45
CA LEU A 616 14.23 -3.80 18.14
C LEU A 616 15.16 -4.82 17.45
N SER A 617 14.62 -5.86 16.80
CA SER A 617 15.44 -6.77 16.00
C SER A 617 16.08 -6.06 14.80
N PHE A 618 15.43 -5.03 14.22
CA PHE A 618 16.04 -4.22 13.17
C PHE A 618 17.12 -3.31 13.75
N ALA A 619 16.80 -2.55 14.80
CA ALA A 619 17.73 -1.63 15.44
C ALA A 619 18.99 -2.33 15.98
N LEU A 620 18.86 -3.56 16.47
CA LEU A 620 19.99 -4.33 16.99
C LEU A 620 20.71 -5.13 15.91
N PHE A 621 19.99 -5.83 15.01
CA PHE A 621 20.58 -6.92 14.24
C PHE A 621 20.60 -6.72 12.72
N ASP A 622 19.99 -5.67 12.16
CA ASP A 622 20.12 -5.42 10.72
C ASP A 622 21.61 -5.33 10.33
N GLU A 623 22.00 -6.00 9.25
CA GLU A 623 23.43 -6.21 8.92
C GLU A 623 24.22 -4.91 8.73
N GLN A 624 23.60 -3.92 8.07
CA GLN A 624 24.27 -2.67 7.74
C GLN A 624 24.04 -1.57 8.78
N ASP A 625 22.81 -1.44 9.27
CA ASP A 625 22.36 -0.32 10.11
C ASP A 625 22.07 -0.72 11.56
N GLY A 626 22.07 -2.02 11.87
CA GLY A 626 21.88 -2.54 13.22
C GLY A 626 23.14 -2.40 14.07
N MET A 627 22.95 -2.08 15.36
CA MET A 627 24.05 -1.81 16.30
C MET A 627 25.02 -2.99 16.48
N LEU A 628 24.52 -4.22 16.30
CA LEU A 628 25.24 -5.48 16.49
C LEU A 628 25.44 -6.27 15.19
N GLY A 629 25.06 -5.72 14.04
CA GLY A 629 25.11 -6.42 12.76
C GLY A 629 26.52 -6.79 12.30
N ARG A 630 27.54 -6.03 12.75
CA ARG A 630 28.95 -6.17 12.29
C ARG A 630 29.95 -6.61 13.35
N SER A 631 29.62 -6.48 14.64
CA SER A 631 30.49 -6.87 15.75
C SER A 631 29.68 -7.13 17.01
N LEU A 632 30.18 -8.04 17.84
CA LEU A 632 29.64 -8.39 19.15
C LEU A 632 30.63 -8.11 20.29
N ASP A 633 31.63 -7.26 20.05
CA ASP A 633 32.65 -6.91 21.04
C ASP A 633 32.01 -6.17 22.22
N GLY A 634 32.35 -6.59 23.45
CA GLY A 634 31.82 -6.00 24.67
C GLY A 634 30.34 -6.29 24.96
N VAL A 635 29.66 -7.09 24.13
CA VAL A 635 28.24 -7.45 24.34
C VAL A 635 28.09 -8.59 25.34
N ASP A 636 27.26 -8.40 26.36
CA ASP A 636 26.90 -9.46 27.31
C ASP A 636 26.21 -10.63 26.60
N ARG A 637 26.87 -11.79 26.62
CA ARG A 637 26.42 -12.99 25.89
C ARG A 637 25.12 -13.54 26.44
N MET A 638 24.86 -13.44 27.75
CA MET A 638 23.64 -13.97 28.36
C MET A 638 22.41 -13.17 27.96
N ALA A 639 22.50 -11.84 27.99
CA ALA A 639 21.48 -10.93 27.50
C ALA A 639 21.23 -11.15 26.00
N LEU A 640 22.30 -11.24 25.20
CA LEU A 640 22.19 -11.53 23.77
C LEU A 640 21.43 -12.84 23.52
N TYR A 641 21.77 -13.92 24.23
CA TYR A 641 21.10 -15.21 24.02
C TYR A 641 19.62 -15.18 24.39
N LYS A 642 19.23 -14.46 25.44
CA LYS A 642 17.82 -14.28 25.79
C LYS A 642 17.09 -13.52 24.69
N ALA A 643 17.66 -12.42 24.24
CA ALA A 643 17.08 -11.56 23.22
C ALA A 643 16.93 -12.29 21.86
N VAL A 644 17.96 -13.01 21.41
CA VAL A 644 17.94 -13.79 20.17
C VAL A 644 16.86 -14.89 20.21
N ARG A 645 16.74 -15.63 21.32
CA ARG A 645 15.69 -16.67 21.44
C ARG A 645 14.28 -16.11 21.36
N VAL A 646 14.06 -14.88 21.85
CA VAL A 646 12.78 -14.20 21.75
C VAL A 646 12.57 -13.66 20.33
N GLY A 647 13.58 -13.00 19.75
CA GLY A 647 13.51 -12.45 18.39
C GLY A 647 13.27 -13.52 17.31
N LEU A 648 13.86 -14.70 17.44
CA LEU A 648 13.64 -15.85 16.55
C LEU A 648 12.18 -16.37 16.56
N LYS A 649 11.39 -15.99 17.57
CA LYS A 649 9.95 -16.31 17.66
C LYS A 649 9.06 -15.19 17.09
N SER A 650 9.63 -14.10 16.58
CA SER A 650 8.88 -13.01 15.97
C SER A 650 7.88 -13.54 14.94
N GLN A 651 6.71 -12.92 14.84
CA GLN A 651 5.73 -13.30 13.82
C GLN A 651 6.15 -12.84 12.41
N ASP A 652 7.12 -11.94 12.33
CA ASP A 652 7.62 -11.32 11.11
C ASP A 652 8.91 -11.99 10.62
N GLY A 653 8.89 -12.47 9.37
CA GLY A 653 10.03 -13.16 8.75
C GLY A 653 11.28 -12.27 8.61
N ARG A 654 11.10 -10.97 8.31
CA ARG A 654 12.21 -10.03 8.19
C ARG A 654 12.94 -9.82 9.53
N ALA A 655 12.19 -9.66 10.63
CA ALA A 655 12.79 -9.55 11.96
C ALA A 655 13.54 -10.81 12.38
N ARG A 656 13.06 -12.00 11.99
CA ARG A 656 13.86 -13.23 12.19
C ARG A 656 15.10 -13.21 11.30
N GLY A 657 14.98 -12.76 10.05
CA GLY A 657 16.07 -12.66 9.08
C GLY A 657 17.22 -11.75 9.55
N SER A 658 16.93 -10.63 10.21
CA SER A 658 17.97 -9.71 10.70
C SER A 658 18.90 -10.37 11.70
N ILE A 659 18.40 -11.31 12.51
CA ILE A 659 19.20 -12.08 13.49
C ILE A 659 20.29 -12.92 12.82
N GLY A 660 20.18 -13.24 11.53
CA GLY A 660 21.20 -13.98 10.80
C GLY A 660 22.59 -13.32 10.85
N SER A 661 22.67 -11.99 11.01
CA SER A 661 23.94 -11.28 11.22
C SER A 661 24.71 -11.77 12.45
N ILE A 662 24.01 -12.22 13.49
CA ILE A 662 24.61 -12.73 14.73
C ILE A 662 25.34 -14.05 14.50
N PHE A 663 24.86 -14.90 13.60
CA PHE A 663 25.46 -16.21 13.32
C PHE A 663 26.90 -16.06 12.81
N ARG A 664 27.14 -15.04 11.99
CA ARG A 664 28.46 -14.74 11.40
C ARG A 664 29.45 -14.14 12.40
N ASN A 665 28.96 -13.56 13.49
CA ASN A 665 29.76 -12.84 14.47
C ASN A 665 30.01 -13.64 15.77
N LEU A 666 29.36 -14.79 15.96
CA LEU A 666 29.58 -15.67 17.11
C LEU A 666 30.61 -16.76 16.79
N SER A 667 31.43 -17.10 17.79
CA SER A 667 32.33 -18.25 17.69
C SER A 667 31.54 -19.57 17.73
N ALA A 668 32.15 -20.66 17.26
CA ALA A 668 31.57 -22.00 17.34
C ALA A 668 31.20 -22.42 18.76
N ARG A 669 31.93 -21.92 19.77
CA ARG A 669 31.61 -22.18 21.18
C ARG A 669 30.38 -21.38 21.62
N ASP A 670 30.28 -20.12 21.21
CA ASP A 670 29.27 -19.18 21.69
C ASP A 670 27.92 -19.34 20.99
N ILE A 671 27.89 -19.89 19.78
CA ILE A 671 26.64 -20.18 19.08
C ILE A 671 25.93 -21.42 19.61
N LYS A 672 26.66 -22.35 20.24
CA LYS A 672 26.13 -23.63 20.75
C LYS A 672 24.84 -23.49 21.60
N PRO A 673 24.72 -22.53 22.55
CA PRO A 673 23.52 -22.34 23.35
C PRO A 673 22.28 -21.87 22.57
N LEU A 674 22.45 -21.42 21.33
CA LEU A 674 21.37 -20.93 20.45
C LEU A 674 20.91 -21.97 19.43
N LEU A 675 21.71 -23.01 19.16
CA LEU A 675 21.42 -24.02 18.13
C LEU A 675 20.00 -24.63 18.24
N PRO A 676 19.44 -24.95 19.43
CA PRO A 676 18.07 -25.44 19.52
C PRO A 676 17.02 -24.43 19.04
N ALA A 677 17.19 -23.15 19.36
CA ALA A 677 16.26 -22.09 18.95
C ALA A 677 16.41 -21.78 17.45
N ILE A 678 17.62 -21.86 16.91
CA ILE A 678 17.90 -21.70 15.48
C ILE A 678 17.26 -22.85 14.70
N HIS A 679 17.46 -24.08 15.13
CA HIS A 679 16.81 -25.25 14.54
C HIS A 679 15.28 -25.11 14.54
N GLN A 680 14.69 -24.64 15.65
CA GLN A 680 13.26 -24.35 15.70
C GLN A 680 12.84 -23.30 14.65
N ALA A 681 13.57 -22.19 14.54
CA ALA A 681 13.28 -21.16 13.53
C ALA A 681 13.45 -21.62 12.08
N VAL A 682 14.28 -22.64 11.84
CA VAL A 682 14.45 -23.29 10.53
C VAL A 682 13.21 -24.13 10.16
N ILE A 683 12.65 -24.89 11.11
CA ILE A 683 11.54 -25.80 10.83
C ILE A 683 10.17 -25.11 10.95
N GLU A 684 10.05 -24.09 11.80
CA GLU A 684 8.82 -23.32 12.03
C GLU A 684 8.88 -21.97 11.31
N PRO A 685 8.27 -21.83 10.10
CA PRO A 685 8.27 -20.56 9.39
C PRO A 685 7.50 -19.47 10.15
N ALA A 686 7.87 -18.20 9.91
CA ALA A 686 7.14 -17.07 10.44
C ALA A 686 5.70 -17.03 9.89
N PRO A 687 4.68 -16.73 10.72
CA PRO A 687 3.29 -16.81 10.31
C PRO A 687 2.80 -15.61 9.46
N SER A 688 3.50 -14.47 9.41
CA SER A 688 3.02 -13.27 8.69
C SER A 688 3.30 -13.21 7.17
N GLY A 689 3.90 -14.26 6.58
CA GLY A 689 4.02 -14.38 5.12
C GLY A 689 5.14 -15.29 4.64
N GLU A 690 5.13 -15.63 3.35
CA GLU A 690 6.13 -16.51 2.72
C GLU A 690 7.38 -15.81 2.21
N MET A 691 7.26 -14.56 1.76
CA MET A 691 8.33 -13.81 1.09
C MET A 691 9.61 -13.68 1.92
N PHE A 692 9.49 -13.36 3.21
CA PHE A 692 10.64 -13.16 4.10
C PHE A 692 10.87 -14.37 5.02
N ALA A 693 10.24 -15.50 4.73
CA ALA A 693 10.33 -16.68 5.58
C ALA A 693 11.58 -17.51 5.30
N ASP A 694 12.33 -17.26 4.23
CA ASP A 694 13.46 -18.09 3.81
C ASP A 694 14.78 -17.71 4.47
N SER A 695 15.07 -16.41 4.62
CA SER A 695 16.43 -15.94 4.95
C SER A 695 16.98 -16.57 6.23
N ILE A 696 16.23 -16.54 7.34
CA ILE A 696 16.66 -17.15 8.60
C ILE A 696 16.76 -18.68 8.54
N ARG A 697 15.96 -19.31 7.67
CA ARG A 697 15.93 -20.77 7.53
C ARG A 697 17.16 -21.25 6.77
N VAL A 698 17.52 -20.60 5.67
CA VAL A 698 18.72 -20.93 4.90
C VAL A 698 19.99 -20.66 5.72
N GLU A 699 20.08 -19.49 6.36
CA GLU A 699 21.21 -19.15 7.23
C GLU A 699 21.33 -20.13 8.42
N GLY A 700 20.20 -20.51 9.02
CA GLY A 700 20.16 -21.51 10.10
C GLY A 700 20.61 -22.89 9.64
N LEU A 701 20.20 -23.34 8.45
CA LEU A 701 20.64 -24.63 7.88
C LEU A 701 22.14 -24.65 7.61
N ARG A 702 22.68 -23.56 7.05
CA ARG A 702 24.13 -23.42 6.82
C ARG A 702 24.89 -23.53 8.14
N LEU A 703 24.44 -22.80 9.15
CA LEU A 703 25.04 -22.83 10.48
C LEU A 703 24.98 -24.23 11.12
N LEU A 704 23.83 -24.91 11.06
CA LEU A 704 23.69 -26.26 11.61
C LEU A 704 24.65 -27.24 10.93
N ALA A 705 24.85 -27.10 9.62
CA ALA A 705 25.77 -27.92 8.86
C ALA A 705 27.24 -27.63 9.21
N ASP A 706 27.62 -26.36 9.33
CA ASP A 706 28.97 -25.92 9.72
C ASP A 706 29.36 -26.41 11.13
N HIS A 707 28.38 -26.60 12.02
CA HIS A 707 28.58 -27.17 13.35
C HIS A 707 28.36 -28.69 13.46
N GLY A 708 28.12 -29.38 12.34
CA GLY A 708 27.89 -30.82 12.31
C GLY A 708 26.68 -31.23 13.16
N ILE A 709 25.57 -30.49 13.08
CA ILE A 709 24.35 -30.81 13.82
C ILE A 709 23.48 -31.75 12.99
N GLU A 710 23.28 -32.97 13.52
CA GLU A 710 22.58 -34.07 12.83
C GLU A 710 21.16 -33.68 12.40
N GLU A 711 20.41 -32.97 13.25
CA GLU A 711 19.05 -32.54 12.96
C GLU A 711 18.96 -31.59 11.74
N GLY A 712 20.04 -30.85 11.44
CA GLY A 712 20.10 -29.97 10.27
C GLY A 712 20.06 -30.73 8.93
N LEU A 713 20.51 -31.99 8.90
CA LEU A 713 20.43 -32.85 7.72
C LEU A 713 18.97 -33.08 7.32
N THR A 714 18.15 -33.52 8.28
CA THR A 714 16.72 -33.77 8.06
C THR A 714 15.97 -32.47 7.75
N ALA A 715 16.28 -31.39 8.47
CA ALA A 715 15.65 -30.08 8.24
C ALA A 715 15.95 -29.53 6.83
N CYS A 716 17.16 -29.75 6.30
CA CYS A 716 17.54 -29.32 4.95
C CYS A 716 16.73 -30.04 3.88
N VAL A 717 16.54 -31.35 4.02
CA VAL A 717 15.73 -32.16 3.09
C VAL A 717 14.26 -31.77 3.14
N GLN A 718 13.71 -31.62 4.35
CA GLN A 718 12.33 -31.14 4.54
C GLN A 718 12.12 -29.77 3.91
N TYR A 719 13.01 -28.81 4.17
CA TYR A 719 12.88 -27.48 3.60
C TYR A 719 13.06 -27.47 2.08
N THR A 720 13.92 -28.33 1.53
CA THR A 720 14.03 -28.50 0.07
C THR A 720 12.68 -28.87 -0.54
N ARG A 721 11.89 -29.73 0.12
CA ARG A 721 10.55 -30.11 -0.35
C ARG A 721 9.48 -29.04 -0.13
N ASP A 722 9.51 -28.38 1.02
CA ASP A 722 8.43 -27.50 1.50
C ASP A 722 8.71 -26.00 1.34
N GLN A 723 9.82 -25.65 0.69
CA GLN A 723 10.16 -24.26 0.39
C GLN A 723 9.05 -23.58 -0.42
N ASN A 724 8.92 -22.27 -0.24
CA ASN A 724 8.06 -21.47 -1.10
C ASN A 724 8.63 -21.50 -2.54
N PRO A 725 7.78 -21.33 -3.57
CA PRO A 725 8.22 -21.39 -4.96
C PRO A 725 9.12 -20.20 -5.36
N TRP A 726 9.03 -19.07 -4.65
CA TRP A 726 9.78 -17.84 -4.95
C TRP A 726 11.28 -18.09 -4.89
N GLU A 727 11.92 -17.90 -6.04
CA GLU A 727 13.35 -18.16 -6.25
C GLU A 727 13.80 -19.56 -5.82
N SER A 728 12.88 -20.53 -5.75
CA SER A 728 13.20 -21.90 -5.33
C SER A 728 14.20 -22.59 -6.26
N GLN A 729 14.28 -22.19 -7.54
CA GLN A 729 15.27 -22.64 -8.51
C GLN A 729 16.69 -22.15 -8.20
N VAL A 730 16.82 -21.02 -7.49
CA VAL A 730 18.10 -20.48 -7.03
C VAL A 730 18.43 -21.06 -5.65
N ARG A 731 17.43 -21.15 -4.78
CA ARG A 731 17.55 -21.66 -3.42
C ARG A 731 17.85 -23.16 -3.36
N THR A 732 17.24 -23.98 -4.23
CA THR A 732 17.45 -25.44 -4.24
C THR A 732 18.93 -25.81 -4.41
N PRO A 733 19.67 -25.28 -5.41
CA PRO A 733 21.12 -25.48 -5.49
C PRO A 733 21.89 -25.06 -4.24
N GLU A 734 21.47 -24.01 -3.54
CA GLU A 734 22.10 -23.58 -2.29
C GLU A 734 21.89 -24.60 -1.17
N LEU A 735 20.65 -25.08 -0.99
CA LEU A 735 20.33 -26.14 -0.01
C LEU A 735 21.12 -27.41 -0.30
N MET A 736 21.27 -27.77 -1.57
CA MET A 736 22.08 -28.93 -1.97
C MET A 736 23.56 -28.78 -1.60
N LYS A 737 24.14 -27.58 -1.73
CA LYS A 737 25.51 -27.31 -1.27
C LYS A 737 25.65 -27.48 0.24
N ILE A 738 24.66 -27.04 1.02
CA ILE A 738 24.62 -27.24 2.47
C ILE A 738 24.56 -28.75 2.77
N LEU A 739 23.73 -29.50 2.04
CA LEU A 739 23.56 -30.94 2.27
C LEU A 739 24.85 -31.74 2.05
N LEU A 740 25.67 -31.35 1.08
CA LEU A 740 26.94 -32.01 0.76
C LEU A 740 27.96 -31.95 1.90
N THR A 741 27.88 -30.96 2.78
CA THR A 741 28.84 -30.83 3.90
C THR A 741 28.67 -31.92 4.96
N TYR A 742 27.52 -32.61 4.99
CA TYR A 742 27.27 -33.76 5.88
C TYR A 742 27.99 -35.05 5.44
N GLY A 743 28.60 -35.08 4.24
CA GLY A 743 29.40 -36.19 3.78
C GLY A 743 28.62 -37.52 3.73
N THR A 744 29.21 -38.60 4.24
CA THR A 744 28.60 -39.94 4.19
C THR A 744 27.28 -40.05 4.93
N HIS A 745 27.01 -39.18 5.91
CA HIS A 745 25.74 -39.18 6.64
C HIS A 745 24.56 -38.81 5.74
N ALA A 746 24.78 -38.00 4.71
CA ALA A 746 23.75 -37.64 3.75
C ALA A 746 23.28 -38.83 2.88
N LYS A 747 23.99 -39.96 2.88
CA LYS A 747 23.54 -41.20 2.20
C LYS A 747 22.21 -41.70 2.78
N ALA A 748 21.94 -41.43 4.05
CA ALA A 748 20.71 -41.83 4.72
C ALA A 748 19.45 -41.16 4.15
N VAL A 749 19.58 -40.00 3.51
CA VAL A 749 18.44 -39.21 2.97
C VAL A 749 18.29 -39.29 1.45
N ILE A 750 19.10 -40.13 0.77
CA ILE A 750 18.98 -40.36 -0.68
C ILE A 750 17.56 -40.78 -1.10
N PRO A 751 16.85 -41.69 -0.39
CA PRO A 751 15.50 -42.08 -0.78
C PRO A 751 14.52 -40.90 -0.84
N GLU A 752 14.63 -39.96 0.09
CA GLU A 752 13.83 -38.74 0.15
C GLU A 752 14.22 -37.76 -0.96
N LEU A 753 15.52 -37.58 -1.22
CA LEU A 753 15.99 -36.73 -2.33
C LEU A 753 15.52 -37.25 -3.69
N LEU A 754 15.47 -38.56 -3.90
CA LEU A 754 14.92 -39.16 -5.13
C LEU A 754 13.43 -38.79 -5.30
N LYS A 755 12.64 -38.89 -4.23
CA LYS A 755 11.23 -38.47 -4.25
C LYS A 755 11.08 -36.97 -4.55
N ILE A 756 11.97 -36.13 -4.00
CA ILE A 756 11.96 -34.68 -4.25
C ILE A 756 12.33 -34.37 -5.70
N ALA A 757 13.36 -35.03 -6.24
CA ALA A 757 13.75 -34.88 -7.63
C ALA A 757 12.60 -35.28 -8.58
N ASP A 758 11.97 -36.44 -8.32
CA ASP A 758 10.82 -36.91 -9.12
C ASP A 758 9.65 -35.92 -9.04
N TYR A 759 9.36 -35.38 -7.85
CA TYR A 759 8.34 -34.35 -7.66
C TYR A 759 8.65 -33.09 -8.47
N PHE A 760 9.88 -32.57 -8.39
CA PHE A 760 10.27 -31.39 -9.16
C PHE A 760 10.24 -31.62 -10.66
N GLU A 761 10.38 -32.85 -11.16
CA GLU A 761 10.26 -33.12 -12.60
C GLU A 761 8.80 -33.21 -13.08
N LYS A 762 7.88 -33.64 -12.21
CA LYS A 762 6.57 -34.15 -12.67
C LYS A 762 5.36 -33.49 -12.02
N ASP A 763 5.48 -33.07 -10.78
CA ASP A 763 4.32 -32.90 -9.89
C ASP A 763 4.25 -31.52 -9.23
N GLU A 764 5.23 -30.64 -9.45
CA GLU A 764 5.20 -29.27 -8.94
C GLU A 764 4.21 -28.41 -9.76
N LYS A 765 3.07 -28.08 -9.13
CA LYS A 765 2.01 -27.30 -9.76
C LYS A 765 2.40 -25.83 -9.87
N ASP A 766 1.92 -25.18 -10.93
CA ASP A 766 2.02 -23.73 -11.14
C ASP A 766 3.48 -23.20 -11.10
N PHE A 767 4.45 -24.03 -11.49
CA PHE A 767 5.86 -23.67 -11.60
C PHE A 767 6.38 -23.93 -13.04
N PRO A 768 7.27 -23.08 -13.59
CA PRO A 768 7.71 -23.24 -14.98
C PRO A 768 8.50 -24.55 -15.21
N PRO A 769 8.16 -25.36 -16.24
CA PRO A 769 8.77 -26.67 -16.49
C PRO A 769 10.31 -26.64 -16.63
N GLU A 770 10.87 -25.57 -17.20
CA GLU A 770 12.31 -25.38 -17.33
C GLU A 770 13.00 -25.17 -15.97
N LEU A 771 12.34 -24.47 -15.05
CA LEU A 771 12.85 -24.24 -13.70
C LEU A 771 12.66 -25.47 -12.81
N MET A 772 11.57 -26.20 -13.01
CA MET A 772 11.32 -27.54 -12.46
C MET A 772 12.48 -28.50 -12.80
N ALA A 773 12.83 -28.60 -14.08
CA ALA A 773 13.94 -29.43 -14.55
C ALA A 773 15.29 -28.99 -13.96
N LEU A 774 15.53 -27.68 -13.80
CA LEU A 774 16.74 -27.17 -13.17
C LEU A 774 16.86 -27.62 -11.70
N LYS A 775 15.76 -27.53 -10.94
CA LYS A 775 15.72 -27.98 -9.54
C LYS A 775 15.97 -29.47 -9.44
N ALA A 776 15.25 -30.27 -10.23
CA ALA A 776 15.41 -31.72 -10.24
C ALA A 776 16.83 -32.15 -10.60
N LYS A 777 17.41 -31.55 -11.65
CA LYS A 777 18.80 -31.78 -12.04
C LYS A 777 19.75 -31.50 -10.88
N SER A 778 19.60 -30.36 -10.20
CA SER A 778 20.42 -30.02 -9.04
C SER A 778 20.34 -31.07 -7.93
N VAL A 779 19.14 -31.57 -7.62
CA VAL A 779 18.98 -32.65 -6.62
C VAL A 779 19.63 -33.97 -7.09
N ARG A 780 19.45 -34.37 -8.36
CA ARG A 780 20.04 -35.61 -8.91
C ARG A 780 21.56 -35.57 -8.94
N GLU A 781 22.16 -34.46 -9.35
CA GLU A 781 23.61 -34.25 -9.31
C GLU A 781 24.15 -34.34 -7.88
N THR A 782 23.37 -33.83 -6.92
CA THR A 782 23.72 -33.88 -5.49
C THR A 782 23.69 -35.31 -4.95
N ILE A 783 22.70 -36.12 -5.35
CA ILE A 783 22.65 -37.55 -4.99
C ILE A 783 23.91 -38.28 -5.46
N LEU A 784 24.35 -38.06 -6.72
CA LEU A 784 25.57 -38.67 -7.26
C LEU A 784 26.81 -38.27 -6.44
N ALA A 785 26.92 -36.98 -6.09
CA ALA A 785 28.01 -36.48 -5.26
C ALA A 785 27.99 -37.08 -3.83
N ILE A 786 26.80 -37.23 -3.22
CA ILE A 786 26.65 -37.89 -1.91
C ILE A 786 27.04 -39.38 -2.01
N GLN A 787 26.69 -40.08 -3.09
CA GLN A 787 27.08 -41.48 -3.27
C GLN A 787 28.61 -41.64 -3.37
N ALA A 788 29.25 -40.73 -4.11
CA ALA A 788 30.69 -40.73 -4.34
C ALA A 788 31.52 -40.29 -3.12
N THR A 789 30.94 -39.55 -2.17
CA THR A 789 31.71 -39.04 -1.03
C THR A 789 32.15 -40.16 -0.07
N ALA A 790 33.39 -40.01 0.40
CA ALA A 790 33.99 -40.83 1.46
C ALA A 790 34.24 -40.02 2.75
N ALA A 791 33.99 -38.71 2.75
CA ALA A 791 34.19 -37.87 3.92
C ALA A 791 33.10 -38.13 4.97
N THR A 792 33.49 -38.47 6.20
CA THR A 792 32.57 -38.73 7.31
C THR A 792 32.79 -37.70 8.41
N PRO A 793 32.24 -36.47 8.28
CA PRO A 793 32.39 -35.45 9.30
C PRO A 793 31.77 -35.92 10.63
N LYS A 794 32.29 -35.41 11.74
CA LYS A 794 31.73 -35.70 13.06
C LYS A 794 30.41 -34.96 13.21
N LEU A 795 29.35 -35.70 13.55
CA LEU A 795 28.07 -35.11 13.92
C LEU A 795 27.83 -35.13 15.42
N THR A 796 27.03 -34.18 15.87
CA THR A 796 26.52 -34.06 17.23
C THR A 796 25.02 -33.81 17.17
N ARG A 797 24.32 -34.21 18.23
CA ARG A 797 22.87 -33.97 18.39
C ARG A 797 22.64 -32.71 19.21
N LEU A 798 21.48 -32.09 19.04
CA LEU A 798 21.05 -30.94 19.84
C LEU A 798 20.73 -31.28 21.31
N LYS A 799 20.62 -32.57 21.65
CA LYS A 799 20.29 -33.08 22.98
C LYS A 799 21.49 -33.18 23.91
#